data_AF-A0A235IGS6-F1
#
_entry.id   AF-A0A235IGS6-F1
#
_cell.length_a   1.000
_cell.length_b   1.000
_cell.length_c   1.000
_cell.angle_alpha   90.00
_cell.angle_beta   90.00
_cell.angle_gamma   90.00
#
_symmetry.space_group_name_H-M   'P 1'
#
loop_
_entity.id
_entity.type
_entity.pdbx_description
1 polymer ?
#
loop_
_entity_poly.entity_id
_entity_poly.type
_entity_poly.pdbx_seq_one_letter_code
_entity_poly.pdbx_strand_id
1 'polypeptide(L)'
;MTNIPISPIEAVNAAIQSHNPFTNAGIVQEQHIWGKKFPDVPTLNAHASNAVFQAIELVRTSQSSQDKVTSIAITAQQGVGKTHLLSRIRHRLEREGGALFVYAGVNNYTDLNLVKYQFQKTLADSLSKKGSQGVMQWQEVAAAMANEGFKAINANAPNLSPQDLLQRFDKVYVSWLARNKNLMDRLIKEVLKVKPNADPYIVRAILWTLSETQASFAKEWLSGYELAQSNADALGLPNPSKTSQDREAEALKNIQQILNLVSYYNPVVICFDEIDVKNAFNEDGLPTELVIADLVKRLHDTLEHSELSRGVVIITVMLPVTWTQKINEIQDGTPDRISKYTGRKPIDLRYIDSESLVELVTLWLNDFYTISNLLPPNKVYPFEESILREYGKGRPTVREALKWCAENFKVKGDILPQDPFERFEIAFKKEKEVEILDYLDEKNNSLIVDALRFAFQTLKGQILDGETSTGEKLEQVTIEDVVEIEPKSKNQGWINFKIVGKEKDKIFKIGVSVLQYSHGRAVGAGMWRLIEYKTFDITRGCLVRSKNKEKMIFKNWDSYEYLKKLVEELGGEHVDLKLDEVKPLIDLYSIYKQRDLYQLNDEQLQEFSQPITRNNPLLLEILSNPSGQIDGDTIEEDTIEGEELLNDFLNPSIIEETDDSDDLTELYN
;
A
#
# COMPACT_ATOMS: atom_id res chain seq x y z
N MET A 1 30.53 -5.27 31.75
CA MET A 1 29.80 -4.18 31.08
C MET A 1 30.07 -4.33 29.60
N THR A 2 29.10 -4.79 28.82
CA THR A 2 29.20 -4.83 27.36
C THR A 2 28.83 -3.45 26.84
N ASN A 3 29.78 -2.73 26.23
CA ASN A 3 29.45 -1.51 25.51
C ASN A 3 28.50 -1.86 24.36
N ILE A 4 27.26 -1.40 24.48
CA ILE A 4 26.31 -1.43 23.37
C ILE A 4 26.87 -0.49 22.29
N PRO A 5 26.90 -0.87 21.00
CA PRO A 5 27.28 0.06 19.95
C PRO A 5 26.31 1.25 19.94
N ILE A 6 26.86 2.46 19.94
CA ILE A 6 26.11 3.73 19.88
C ILE A 6 26.67 4.48 18.67
N SER A 7 25.79 5.07 17.85
CA SER A 7 26.21 5.89 16.70
C SER A 7 26.90 7.19 17.17
N PRO A 8 27.74 7.82 16.33
CA PRO A 8 28.33 9.13 16.65
C PRO A 8 27.26 10.14 17.08
N ILE A 9 27.47 10.84 18.19
CA ILE A 9 26.46 11.74 18.77
C ILE A 9 26.12 12.89 17.81
N GLU A 10 27.07 13.29 16.97
CA GLU A 10 26.93 14.30 15.93
C GLU A 10 26.02 13.85 14.77
N ALA A 11 25.94 12.53 14.52
CA ALA A 11 25.00 11.95 13.55
C ALA A 11 23.59 11.89 14.13
N VAL A 12 23.46 11.45 15.38
CA VAL A 12 22.19 11.43 16.13
C VAL A 12 21.61 12.85 16.30
N ASN A 13 22.45 13.82 16.67
CA ASN A 13 22.09 15.22 16.83
C ASN A 13 21.65 15.86 15.50
N ALA A 14 22.36 15.57 14.40
CA ALA A 14 21.98 16.07 13.08
C ALA A 14 20.63 15.50 12.61
N ALA A 15 20.36 14.21 12.85
CA ALA A 15 19.06 13.61 12.53
C ALA A 15 17.91 14.27 13.32
N ILE A 16 18.10 14.51 14.62
CA ILE A 16 17.11 15.20 15.47
C ILE A 16 16.85 16.63 14.99
N GLN A 17 17.88 17.34 14.51
CA GLN A 17 17.75 18.69 13.97
C GLN A 17 17.08 18.72 12.59
N SER A 18 17.30 17.70 11.75
CA SER A 18 16.74 17.65 10.39
C SER A 18 15.26 17.25 10.35
N HIS A 19 14.82 16.37 11.26
CA HIS A 19 13.44 15.90 11.28
C HIS A 19 12.93 15.60 12.69
N ASN A 20 11.76 16.15 13.03
CA ASN A 20 11.08 15.90 14.30
C ASN A 20 9.91 14.90 14.10
N PRO A 21 10.04 13.64 14.56
CA PRO A 21 9.06 12.58 14.30
C PRO A 21 7.71 12.81 15.02
N PHE A 22 7.66 13.71 16.02
CA PHE A 22 6.43 14.04 16.73
C PHE A 22 5.61 15.14 16.03
N THR A 23 6.10 15.71 14.93
CA THR A 23 5.38 16.74 14.17
C THR A 23 4.10 16.14 13.57
N ASN A 24 2.94 16.69 13.91
CA ASN A 24 1.60 16.15 13.60
C ASN A 24 1.28 14.78 14.23
N ALA A 25 2.12 14.25 15.12
CA ALA A 25 1.86 13.00 15.82
C ALA A 25 0.60 13.12 16.69
N GLY A 26 -0.33 12.15 16.55
CA GLY A 26 -1.61 12.14 17.24
C GLY A 26 -2.79 12.73 16.45
N ILE A 27 -2.59 13.14 15.20
CA ILE A 27 -3.67 13.33 14.22
C ILE A 27 -3.90 11.99 13.51
N VAL A 28 -4.91 11.25 13.96
CA VAL A 28 -5.36 10.02 13.29
C VAL A 28 -6.48 10.38 12.32
N GLN A 29 -6.36 9.92 11.07
CA GLN A 29 -7.38 10.04 10.03
C GLN A 29 -7.85 8.63 9.64
N GLU A 30 -8.98 8.49 8.96
CA GLU A 30 -9.50 7.17 8.55
C GLU A 30 -8.49 6.34 7.72
N GLN A 31 -7.67 6.99 6.90
CA GLN A 31 -6.58 6.34 6.15
C GLN A 31 -5.57 5.58 7.05
N HIS A 32 -5.54 5.88 8.36
CA HIS A 32 -4.68 5.25 9.37
C HIS A 32 -5.34 4.02 10.05
N ILE A 33 -6.63 3.80 9.83
CA ILE A 33 -7.32 2.53 10.15
C ILE A 33 -6.99 1.48 9.08
N TRP A 34 -6.90 1.91 7.82
CA TRP A 34 -6.78 1.03 6.65
C TRP A 34 -5.38 0.95 6.05
N GLY A 35 -4.49 1.91 6.36
CA GLY A 35 -3.15 2.05 5.79
C GLY A 35 -2.02 1.56 6.70
N LYS A 36 -0.89 2.28 6.73
CA LYS A 36 0.25 1.91 7.57
C LYS A 36 -0.08 2.10 9.06
N LYS A 37 0.17 1.05 9.86
CA LYS A 37 -0.02 1.05 11.32
C LYS A 37 0.81 2.15 12.00
N PHE A 38 0.23 2.76 13.04
CA PHE A 38 0.87 3.77 13.89
C PHE A 38 1.62 3.13 15.08
N PRO A 39 2.64 3.80 15.65
CA PRO A 39 3.27 3.36 16.90
C PRO A 39 2.21 3.27 18.00
N ASP A 40 1.96 2.05 18.47
CA ASP A 40 0.84 1.68 19.33
C ASP A 40 1.37 0.99 20.59
N VAL A 41 1.06 1.57 21.74
CA VAL A 41 1.44 1.10 23.09
C VAL A 41 0.44 0.02 23.53
N PRO A 42 0.76 -1.29 23.45
CA PRO A 42 -0.26 -2.34 23.57
C PRO A 42 -0.85 -2.43 24.98
N THR A 43 -0.07 -1.99 25.99
CA THR A 43 -0.43 -1.90 27.42
C THR A 43 -1.51 -0.84 27.67
N LEU A 44 -1.40 0.33 27.01
CA LEU A 44 -2.35 1.43 27.10
C LEU A 44 -3.69 0.98 26.53
N ASN A 45 -4.77 1.08 27.32
CA ASN A 45 -6.12 0.65 26.94
C ASN A 45 -6.25 -0.84 26.57
N ALA A 46 -5.31 -1.70 27.01
CA ALA A 46 -5.36 -3.14 26.80
C ALA A 46 -6.70 -3.77 27.24
N HIS A 47 -7.30 -3.27 28.33
CA HIS A 47 -8.58 -3.72 28.84
C HIS A 47 -9.73 -3.54 27.84
N ALA A 48 -9.72 -2.44 27.08
CA ALA A 48 -10.75 -2.15 26.08
C ALA A 48 -10.57 -3.03 24.82
N SER A 49 -9.33 -3.18 24.32
CA SER A 49 -9.08 -4.11 23.21
C SER A 49 -9.39 -5.56 23.59
N ASN A 50 -9.03 -5.98 24.80
CA ASN A 50 -9.28 -7.34 25.27
C ASN A 50 -10.78 -7.63 25.41
N ALA A 51 -11.59 -6.66 25.88
CA ALA A 51 -13.04 -6.80 25.92
C ALA A 51 -13.65 -6.99 24.53
N VAL A 52 -13.13 -6.30 23.50
CA VAL A 52 -13.55 -6.51 22.11
C VAL A 52 -13.20 -7.92 21.62
N PHE A 53 -11.97 -8.40 21.83
CA PHE A 53 -11.60 -9.77 21.42
C PHE A 53 -12.37 -10.86 22.18
N GLN A 54 -12.69 -10.64 23.46
CA GLN A 54 -13.56 -11.53 24.24
C GLN A 54 -15.00 -11.52 23.72
N ALA A 55 -15.53 -10.36 23.30
CA ALA A 55 -16.84 -10.27 22.68
C ALA A 55 -16.88 -10.97 21.30
N ILE A 56 -15.83 -10.85 20.49
CA ILE A 56 -15.69 -11.62 19.23
C ILE A 56 -15.72 -13.12 19.52
N GLU A 57 -14.97 -13.57 20.53
CA GLU A 57 -14.95 -14.98 20.91
C GLU A 57 -16.31 -15.48 21.43
N LEU A 58 -17.01 -14.65 22.21
CA LEU A 58 -18.36 -14.94 22.68
C LEU A 58 -19.35 -15.12 21.53
N VAL A 59 -19.43 -14.18 20.58
CA VAL A 59 -20.38 -14.30 19.45
C VAL A 59 -20.03 -15.48 18.53
N ARG A 60 -18.73 -15.77 18.39
CA ARG A 60 -18.20 -16.87 17.55
C ARG A 60 -18.50 -18.26 18.11
N THR A 61 -18.50 -18.41 19.44
CA THR A 61 -18.59 -19.71 20.13
C THR A 61 -19.90 -19.97 20.85
N SER A 62 -20.69 -18.93 21.18
CA SER A 62 -21.95 -19.13 21.89
C SER A 62 -22.93 -19.96 21.06
N GLN A 63 -23.55 -20.93 21.72
CA GLN A 63 -24.67 -21.71 21.20
C GLN A 63 -26.00 -20.97 21.34
N SER A 64 -26.06 -19.93 22.18
CA SER A 64 -27.24 -19.08 22.31
C SER A 64 -27.35 -18.15 21.11
N SER A 65 -28.44 -18.28 20.36
CA SER A 65 -28.80 -17.37 19.26
C SER A 65 -28.86 -15.89 19.71
N GLN A 66 -29.25 -15.64 20.96
CA GLN A 66 -29.33 -14.31 21.56
C GLN A 66 -27.95 -13.65 21.72
N ASP A 67 -26.88 -14.41 21.86
CA ASP A 67 -25.52 -13.88 22.05
C ASP A 67 -24.80 -13.62 20.73
N LYS A 68 -25.34 -14.04 19.59
CA LYS A 68 -24.73 -13.86 18.27
C LYS A 68 -24.60 -12.40 17.84
N VAL A 69 -25.36 -11.50 18.45
CA VAL A 69 -25.25 -10.05 18.21
C VAL A 69 -25.00 -9.39 19.56
N THR A 70 -23.90 -8.66 19.69
CA THR A 70 -23.53 -7.97 20.93
C THR A 70 -22.95 -6.60 20.64
N SER A 71 -22.84 -5.77 21.68
CA SER A 71 -22.43 -4.38 21.54
C SER A 71 -21.63 -3.86 22.73
N ILE A 72 -20.72 -2.92 22.45
CA ILE A 72 -19.82 -2.28 23.41
C ILE A 72 -19.85 -0.78 23.19
N ALA A 73 -20.23 -0.03 24.22
CA ALA A 73 -19.99 1.41 24.28
C ALA A 73 -18.57 1.68 24.78
N ILE A 74 -17.82 2.56 24.12
CA ILE A 74 -16.49 3.01 24.54
C ILE A 74 -16.51 4.53 24.74
N THR A 75 -16.08 4.98 25.91
CA THR A 75 -16.11 6.40 26.31
C THR A 75 -14.69 6.93 26.51
N ALA A 76 -14.37 8.06 25.87
CA ALA A 76 -13.12 8.77 26.16
C ALA A 76 -13.17 10.24 25.75
N GLN A 77 -12.42 11.08 26.47
CA GLN A 77 -12.21 12.47 26.07
C GLN A 77 -11.45 12.58 24.75
N GLN A 78 -11.51 13.76 24.13
CA GLN A 78 -10.80 14.01 22.89
C GLN A 78 -9.29 13.82 23.07
N GLY A 79 -8.61 13.17 22.11
CA GLY A 79 -7.17 12.94 22.17
C GLY A 79 -6.69 11.76 23.04
N VAL A 80 -7.58 11.06 23.76
CA VAL A 80 -7.21 9.91 24.63
C VAL A 80 -6.81 8.65 23.84
N GLY A 81 -7.18 8.55 22.55
CA GLY A 81 -6.78 7.43 21.68
C GLY A 81 -7.91 6.54 21.16
N LYS A 82 -9.15 7.06 21.06
CA LYS A 82 -10.33 6.34 20.51
C LYS A 82 -10.02 5.64 19.17
N THR A 83 -9.63 6.41 18.16
CA THR A 83 -9.30 5.90 16.82
C THR A 83 -8.01 5.05 16.79
N HIS A 84 -7.06 5.27 17.71
CA HIS A 84 -5.88 4.41 17.88
C HIS A 84 -6.27 2.99 18.36
N LEU A 85 -7.22 2.88 19.29
CA LEU A 85 -7.75 1.60 19.75
C LEU A 85 -8.43 0.83 18.60
N LEU A 86 -9.18 1.53 17.75
CA LEU A 86 -9.81 0.94 16.57
C LEU A 86 -8.76 0.48 15.54
N SER A 87 -7.73 1.29 15.28
CA SER A 87 -6.57 0.90 14.45
C SER A 87 -5.87 -0.36 14.99
N ARG A 88 -5.65 -0.44 16.31
CA ARG A 88 -5.08 -1.64 16.96
C ARG A 88 -5.94 -2.88 16.72
N ILE A 89 -7.26 -2.78 16.95
CA ILE A 89 -8.19 -3.89 16.76
C ILE A 89 -8.13 -4.35 15.30
N ARG A 90 -8.26 -3.41 14.37
CA ARG A 90 -8.20 -3.64 12.93
C ARG A 90 -6.92 -4.32 12.46
N HIS A 91 -5.74 -3.79 12.79
CA HIS A 91 -4.48 -4.40 12.36
C HIS A 91 -4.19 -5.73 13.05
N ARG A 92 -4.74 -5.96 14.26
CA ARG A 92 -4.65 -7.27 14.89
C ARG A 92 -5.51 -8.30 14.17
N LEU A 93 -6.74 -7.95 13.77
CA LEU A 93 -7.58 -8.80 12.91
C LEU A 93 -6.98 -9.02 11.52
N GLU A 94 -6.32 -8.02 10.94
CA GLU A 94 -5.58 -8.14 9.68
C GLU A 94 -4.38 -9.10 9.76
N ARG A 95 -3.76 -9.26 10.95
CA ARG A 95 -2.60 -10.13 11.15
C ARG A 95 -2.98 -11.54 11.64
N GLU A 96 -3.94 -11.64 12.55
CA GLU A 96 -4.30 -12.88 13.25
C GLU A 96 -5.60 -13.51 12.73
N GLY A 97 -6.37 -12.78 11.91
CA GLY A 97 -7.71 -13.19 11.48
C GLY A 97 -8.73 -13.14 12.61
N GLY A 98 -9.76 -13.96 12.48
CA GLY A 98 -10.79 -14.20 13.51
C GLY A 98 -12.04 -13.32 13.40
N ALA A 99 -12.01 -12.18 12.70
CA ALA A 99 -13.20 -11.40 12.35
C ALA A 99 -12.94 -10.47 11.15
N LEU A 100 -14.02 -10.15 10.42
CA LEU A 100 -14.07 -9.04 9.48
C LEU A 100 -14.24 -7.72 10.25
N PHE A 101 -13.75 -6.62 9.68
CA PHE A 101 -13.77 -5.29 10.29
C PHE A 101 -14.48 -4.28 9.38
N VAL A 102 -15.36 -3.48 9.99
CA VAL A 102 -16.11 -2.38 9.37
C VAL A 102 -15.88 -1.11 10.17
N TYR A 103 -15.51 -0.02 9.50
CA TYR A 103 -15.23 1.27 10.14
C TYR A 103 -16.17 2.34 9.58
N ALA A 104 -17.01 2.90 10.45
CA ALA A 104 -17.87 4.03 10.19
C ALA A 104 -17.35 5.26 10.93
N GLY A 105 -16.53 6.06 10.26
CA GLY A 105 -16.22 7.42 10.68
C GLY A 105 -17.44 8.31 10.42
N VAL A 106 -18.28 8.53 11.44
CA VAL A 106 -19.58 9.18 11.28
C VAL A 106 -19.45 10.65 10.84
N ASN A 107 -18.30 11.29 11.06
CA ASN A 107 -17.98 12.61 10.52
C ASN A 107 -18.00 12.68 8.97
N ASN A 108 -17.95 11.54 8.27
CA ASN A 108 -18.12 11.48 6.81
C ASN A 108 -19.59 11.45 6.37
N TYR A 109 -20.56 11.36 7.28
CA TYR A 109 -21.97 11.29 6.93
C TYR A 109 -22.53 12.69 6.68
N THR A 110 -22.86 12.99 5.43
CA THR A 110 -23.23 14.32 4.96
C THR A 110 -24.71 14.64 5.11
N ASP A 111 -25.56 13.61 5.19
CA ASP A 111 -27.02 13.75 5.34
C ASP A 111 -27.55 12.71 6.33
N LEU A 112 -28.00 13.15 7.51
CA LEU A 112 -28.51 12.23 8.54
C LEU A 112 -29.86 11.58 8.19
N ASN A 113 -30.57 12.08 7.17
CA ASN A 113 -31.79 11.45 6.67
C ASN A 113 -31.49 10.21 5.80
N LEU A 114 -30.27 10.12 5.26
CA LEU A 114 -29.79 9.02 4.42
C LEU A 114 -28.78 8.12 5.16
N VAL A 115 -28.91 8.00 6.48
CA VAL A 115 -27.92 7.33 7.35
C VAL A 115 -27.85 5.82 7.10
N LYS A 116 -28.97 5.16 6.77
CA LYS A 116 -28.98 3.71 6.48
C LYS A 116 -28.25 3.45 5.17
N TYR A 117 -28.51 4.26 4.14
CA TYR A 117 -27.85 4.18 2.84
C TYR A 117 -26.35 4.52 2.92
N GLN A 118 -25.96 5.53 3.70
CA GLN A 118 -24.54 5.83 3.94
C GLN A 118 -23.84 4.71 4.70
N PHE A 119 -24.48 4.10 5.69
CA PHE A 119 -23.91 2.93 6.36
C PHE A 119 -23.81 1.71 5.44
N GLN A 120 -24.74 1.51 4.49
CA GLN A 120 -24.62 0.46 3.46
C GLN A 120 -23.36 0.67 2.60
N LYS A 121 -23.07 1.91 2.20
CA LYS A 121 -21.81 2.24 1.50
C LYS A 121 -20.59 1.95 2.36
N THR A 122 -20.57 2.45 3.59
CA THR A 122 -19.49 2.21 4.56
C THR A 122 -19.22 0.73 4.78
N LEU A 123 -20.26 -0.10 4.85
CA LEU A 123 -20.17 -1.55 4.95
C LEU A 123 -19.48 -2.15 3.72
N ALA A 124 -19.94 -1.80 2.52
CA ALA A 124 -19.37 -2.28 1.26
C ALA A 124 -17.92 -1.80 1.04
N ASP A 125 -17.62 -0.54 1.36
CA ASP A 125 -16.29 0.05 1.25
C ASP A 125 -15.31 -0.55 2.26
N SER A 126 -15.75 -0.82 3.49
CA SER A 126 -14.95 -1.49 4.51
C SER A 126 -14.63 -2.93 4.13
N LEU A 127 -15.61 -3.67 3.63
CA LEU A 127 -15.40 -5.04 3.15
C LEU A 127 -14.56 -5.08 1.86
N SER A 128 -14.41 -3.95 1.17
CA SER A 128 -13.47 -3.78 0.05
C SER A 128 -12.03 -3.49 0.48
N LYS A 129 -11.73 -3.42 1.78
CA LYS A 129 -10.38 -3.27 2.31
C LYS A 129 -9.73 -4.64 2.53
N LYS A 130 -8.41 -4.66 2.65
CA LYS A 130 -7.60 -5.88 2.83
C LYS A 130 -7.99 -6.62 4.12
N GLY A 131 -8.28 -7.90 4.07
CA GLY A 131 -8.54 -8.73 5.25
C GLY A 131 -7.30 -9.46 5.75
N SER A 132 -7.54 -10.52 6.53
CA SER A 132 -6.50 -11.35 7.16
C SER A 132 -5.75 -12.28 6.22
N GLN A 133 -6.38 -12.65 5.10
CA GLN A 133 -5.83 -13.56 4.10
C GLN A 133 -5.21 -12.77 2.94
N GLY A 134 -4.76 -11.53 3.16
CA GLY A 134 -3.99 -10.77 2.18
C GLY A 134 -4.77 -10.15 1.00
N VAL A 135 -6.03 -10.55 0.80
CA VAL A 135 -6.96 -10.08 -0.26
C VAL A 135 -8.03 -9.14 0.32
N MET A 136 -9.03 -8.66 -0.45
CA MET A 136 -10.16 -7.90 0.12
C MET A 136 -11.04 -8.79 1.04
N GLN A 137 -11.63 -8.22 2.10
CA GLN A 137 -12.53 -8.97 3.00
C GLN A 137 -13.73 -9.58 2.26
N TRP A 138 -14.27 -8.90 1.24
CA TRP A 138 -15.26 -9.46 0.31
C TRP A 138 -14.78 -10.75 -0.35
N GLN A 139 -13.53 -10.80 -0.78
CA GLN A 139 -12.93 -11.93 -1.46
C GLN A 139 -12.68 -13.10 -0.50
N GLU A 140 -12.39 -12.83 0.78
CA GLU A 140 -12.35 -13.88 1.81
C GLU A 140 -13.71 -14.54 2.03
N VAL A 141 -14.79 -13.75 2.04
CA VAL A 141 -16.15 -14.28 2.16
C VAL A 141 -16.56 -15.02 0.88
N ALA A 142 -16.29 -14.44 -0.30
CA ALA A 142 -16.59 -15.06 -1.58
C ALA A 142 -15.84 -16.39 -1.78
N ALA A 143 -14.58 -16.46 -1.32
CA ALA A 143 -13.79 -17.69 -1.29
C ALA A 143 -14.38 -18.73 -0.32
N ALA A 144 -14.82 -18.31 0.87
CA ALA A 144 -15.48 -19.22 1.81
C ALA A 144 -16.81 -19.76 1.25
N MET A 145 -17.60 -18.91 0.59
CA MET A 145 -18.82 -19.29 -0.13
C MET A 145 -18.53 -20.29 -1.27
N ALA A 146 -17.56 -19.99 -2.13
CA ALA A 146 -17.20 -20.86 -3.24
C ALA A 146 -16.74 -22.25 -2.75
N ASN A 147 -15.88 -22.29 -1.73
CA ASN A 147 -15.44 -23.54 -1.10
C ASN A 147 -16.59 -24.33 -0.44
N GLU A 148 -17.58 -23.67 0.14
CA GLU A 148 -18.79 -24.34 0.65
C GLU A 148 -19.63 -24.92 -0.51
N GLY A 149 -19.78 -24.19 -1.61
CA GLY A 149 -20.41 -24.68 -2.84
C GLY A 149 -19.67 -25.88 -3.45
N PHE A 150 -18.33 -25.87 -3.47
CA PHE A 150 -17.52 -26.99 -3.93
C PHE A 150 -17.71 -28.24 -3.06
N LYS A 151 -17.85 -28.05 -1.74
CA LYS A 151 -18.15 -29.15 -0.80
C LYS A 151 -19.56 -29.72 -0.95
N ALA A 152 -20.51 -28.91 -1.43
CA ALA A 152 -21.84 -29.39 -1.82
C ALA A 152 -21.82 -30.25 -3.11
N ILE A 153 -20.76 -30.15 -3.93
CA ILE A 153 -20.51 -31.04 -5.09
C ILE A 153 -19.76 -32.30 -4.64
N ASN A 154 -18.65 -32.12 -3.93
CA ASN A 154 -17.79 -33.20 -3.43
C ASN A 154 -17.35 -32.87 -2.00
N ALA A 155 -17.81 -33.64 -1.01
CA ALA A 155 -17.52 -33.41 0.40
C ALA A 155 -16.01 -33.42 0.75
N ASN A 156 -15.19 -34.08 -0.08
CA ASN A 156 -13.73 -34.15 0.07
C ASN A 156 -12.99 -33.05 -0.73
N ALA A 157 -13.70 -32.09 -1.32
CA ALA A 157 -13.09 -30.97 -2.05
C ALA A 157 -12.10 -30.19 -1.15
N PRO A 158 -10.87 -29.93 -1.63
CA PRO A 158 -9.92 -29.10 -0.90
C PRO A 158 -10.45 -27.67 -0.77
N ASN A 159 -10.09 -27.00 0.33
CA ASN A 159 -10.30 -25.55 0.45
C ASN A 159 -9.22 -24.85 -0.38
N LEU A 160 -9.62 -24.11 -1.41
CA LEU A 160 -8.75 -23.18 -2.12
C LEU A 160 -8.58 -21.88 -1.33
N SER A 161 -7.38 -21.29 -1.36
CA SER A 161 -7.18 -19.98 -0.74
C SER A 161 -7.90 -18.88 -1.52
N PRO A 162 -8.17 -17.71 -0.92
CA PRO A 162 -8.70 -16.59 -1.67
C PRO A 162 -7.78 -16.16 -2.82
N GLN A 163 -6.45 -16.17 -2.64
CA GLN A 163 -5.49 -15.89 -3.71
C GLN A 163 -5.63 -16.87 -4.88
N ASP A 164 -5.71 -18.17 -4.59
CA ASP A 164 -5.92 -19.20 -5.61
C ASP A 164 -7.18 -18.89 -6.41
N LEU A 165 -8.30 -18.59 -5.72
CA LEU A 165 -9.54 -18.29 -6.40
C LEU A 165 -9.45 -17.02 -7.25
N LEU A 166 -8.82 -15.95 -6.77
CA LEU A 166 -8.64 -14.72 -7.56
C LEU A 166 -7.83 -14.92 -8.84
N GLN A 167 -6.69 -15.62 -8.75
CA GLN A 167 -5.83 -15.88 -9.91
C GLN A 167 -6.50 -16.77 -10.98
N ARG A 168 -7.55 -17.50 -10.58
CA ARG A 168 -8.21 -18.52 -11.40
C ARG A 168 -9.57 -18.05 -11.90
N PHE A 169 -10.29 -17.22 -11.14
CA PHE A 169 -11.71 -16.92 -11.37
C PHE A 169 -12.01 -16.43 -12.80
N ASP A 170 -11.28 -15.43 -13.29
CA ASP A 170 -11.51 -14.89 -14.62
C ASP A 170 -11.09 -15.88 -15.73
N LYS A 171 -10.07 -16.72 -15.51
CA LYS A 171 -9.71 -17.81 -16.44
C LYS A 171 -10.81 -18.87 -16.52
N VAL A 172 -11.30 -19.36 -15.38
CA VAL A 172 -12.41 -20.31 -15.31
C VAL A 172 -13.68 -19.71 -15.92
N TYR A 173 -13.97 -18.43 -15.64
CA TYR A 173 -15.11 -17.72 -16.21
C TYR A 173 -15.06 -17.66 -17.75
N VAL A 174 -13.90 -17.30 -18.33
CA VAL A 174 -13.72 -17.25 -19.79
C VAL A 174 -13.81 -18.66 -20.40
N SER A 175 -13.18 -19.68 -19.81
CA SER A 175 -13.31 -21.08 -20.26
C SER A 175 -14.78 -21.53 -20.27
N TRP A 176 -15.54 -21.21 -19.21
CA TRP A 176 -16.96 -21.55 -19.12
C TRP A 176 -17.81 -20.81 -20.15
N LEU A 177 -17.57 -19.52 -20.36
CA LEU A 177 -18.24 -18.74 -21.41
C LEU A 177 -17.97 -19.31 -22.81
N ALA A 178 -16.72 -19.66 -23.13
CA ALA A 178 -16.35 -20.25 -24.42
C ALA A 178 -17.08 -21.59 -24.66
N ARG A 179 -17.34 -22.35 -23.60
CA ARG A 179 -18.12 -23.60 -23.61
C ARG A 179 -19.65 -23.37 -23.54
N ASN A 180 -20.11 -22.13 -23.67
CA ASN A 180 -21.52 -21.70 -23.52
C ASN A 180 -22.16 -22.09 -22.18
N LYS A 181 -21.36 -22.17 -21.11
CA LYS A 181 -21.80 -22.44 -19.73
C LYS A 181 -21.81 -21.15 -18.90
N ASN A 182 -22.75 -21.03 -17.96
CA ASN A 182 -22.78 -19.91 -17.02
C ASN A 182 -22.18 -20.33 -15.66
N LEU A 183 -20.94 -19.91 -15.41
CA LEU A 183 -20.21 -20.16 -14.15
C LEU A 183 -20.98 -19.63 -12.93
N MET A 184 -21.47 -18.40 -13.01
CA MET A 184 -22.14 -17.73 -11.89
C MET A 184 -23.43 -18.45 -11.51
N ASP A 185 -24.29 -18.76 -12.48
CA ASP A 185 -25.53 -19.50 -12.23
C ASP A 185 -25.24 -20.86 -11.58
N ARG A 186 -24.16 -21.54 -11.99
CA ARG A 186 -23.75 -22.80 -11.38
C ARG A 186 -23.25 -22.62 -9.95
N LEU A 187 -22.35 -21.67 -9.71
CA LEU A 187 -21.74 -21.45 -8.39
C LEU A 187 -22.78 -20.97 -7.37
N ILE A 188 -23.65 -20.04 -7.76
CA ILE A 188 -24.79 -19.57 -6.95
C ILE A 188 -25.70 -20.74 -6.59
N LYS A 189 -26.05 -21.60 -7.55
CA LYS A 189 -26.90 -22.79 -7.30
C LYS A 189 -26.31 -23.72 -6.25
N GLU A 190 -24.99 -23.91 -6.23
CA GLU A 190 -24.32 -24.78 -5.25
C GLU A 190 -24.25 -24.12 -3.86
N VAL A 191 -23.97 -22.81 -3.78
CA VAL A 191 -24.02 -22.04 -2.51
C VAL A 191 -25.44 -22.04 -1.91
N LEU A 192 -26.47 -21.84 -2.73
CA LEU A 192 -27.87 -21.81 -2.28
C LEU A 192 -28.40 -23.18 -1.82
N LYS A 193 -27.75 -24.31 -2.15
CA LYS A 193 -28.08 -25.61 -1.53
C LYS A 193 -27.78 -25.62 -0.03
N VAL A 194 -26.71 -24.93 0.38
CA VAL A 194 -26.31 -24.82 1.79
C VAL A 194 -26.98 -23.62 2.46
N LYS A 195 -27.28 -22.57 1.69
CA LYS A 195 -27.97 -21.35 2.14
C LYS A 195 -29.23 -21.01 1.34
N PRO A 196 -30.33 -21.78 1.48
CA PRO A 196 -31.55 -21.56 0.71
C PRO A 196 -32.27 -20.24 1.03
N ASN A 197 -32.01 -19.62 2.18
CA ASN A 197 -32.59 -18.35 2.59
C ASN A 197 -31.76 -17.11 2.20
N ALA A 198 -30.56 -17.31 1.62
CA ALA A 198 -29.72 -16.19 1.19
C ALA A 198 -30.27 -15.53 -0.08
N ASP A 199 -30.12 -14.22 -0.20
CA ASP A 199 -30.54 -13.49 -1.39
C ASP A 199 -29.64 -13.86 -2.58
N PRO A 200 -30.19 -14.37 -3.70
CA PRO A 200 -29.39 -14.85 -4.82
C PRO A 200 -28.58 -13.73 -5.49
N TYR A 201 -29.04 -12.48 -5.43
CA TYR A 201 -28.33 -11.34 -6.03
C TYR A 201 -27.21 -10.84 -5.14
N ILE A 202 -27.36 -10.87 -3.82
CA ILE A 202 -26.27 -10.58 -2.88
C ILE A 202 -25.22 -11.69 -2.94
N VAL A 203 -25.63 -12.96 -3.00
CA VAL A 203 -24.71 -14.10 -3.23
C VAL A 203 -23.93 -13.90 -4.54
N ARG A 204 -24.62 -13.58 -5.64
CA ARG A 204 -24.02 -13.26 -6.95
C ARG A 204 -23.03 -12.11 -6.88
N ALA A 205 -23.39 -10.99 -6.27
CA ALA A 205 -22.53 -9.82 -6.19
C ALA A 205 -21.28 -10.07 -5.32
N ILE A 206 -21.40 -10.80 -4.20
CA ILE A 206 -20.23 -11.17 -3.40
C ILE A 206 -19.30 -12.09 -4.18
N LEU A 207 -19.83 -13.13 -4.86
CA LEU A 207 -19.03 -14.02 -5.69
C LEU A 207 -18.31 -13.28 -6.83
N TRP A 208 -18.96 -12.28 -7.45
CA TRP A 208 -18.33 -11.43 -8.46
C TRP A 208 -17.13 -10.62 -7.96
N THR A 209 -16.94 -10.44 -6.64
CA THR A 209 -15.73 -9.79 -6.12
C THR A 209 -14.46 -10.64 -6.32
N LEU A 210 -14.60 -11.91 -6.71
CA LEU A 210 -13.48 -12.77 -7.11
C LEU A 210 -12.94 -12.46 -8.52
N SER A 211 -13.72 -11.77 -9.37
CA SER A 211 -13.28 -11.35 -10.70
C SER A 211 -12.44 -10.08 -10.63
N GLU A 212 -11.28 -10.05 -11.28
CA GLU A 212 -10.47 -8.83 -11.37
C GLU A 212 -11.20 -7.75 -12.18
N THR A 213 -11.87 -8.16 -13.26
CA THR A 213 -12.58 -7.24 -14.16
C THR A 213 -13.94 -6.76 -13.64
N GLN A 214 -14.69 -7.57 -12.88
CA GLN A 214 -16.05 -7.24 -12.43
C GLN A 214 -16.17 -6.80 -10.97
N ALA A 215 -15.14 -6.99 -10.13
CA ALA A 215 -15.22 -6.68 -8.70
C ALA A 215 -15.56 -5.21 -8.41
N SER A 216 -15.14 -4.26 -9.24
CA SER A 216 -15.49 -2.83 -9.10
C SER A 216 -17.00 -2.61 -9.13
N PHE A 217 -17.69 -3.11 -10.15
CA PHE A 217 -19.14 -2.98 -10.32
C PHE A 217 -19.91 -3.77 -9.27
N ALA A 218 -19.41 -4.93 -8.87
CA ALA A 218 -20.01 -5.73 -7.81
C ALA A 218 -19.99 -5.00 -6.45
N LYS A 219 -18.87 -4.35 -6.10
CA LYS A 219 -18.74 -3.51 -4.90
C LYS A 219 -19.67 -2.29 -4.96
N GLU A 220 -19.72 -1.63 -6.11
CA GLU A 220 -20.59 -0.47 -6.35
C GLU A 220 -22.08 -0.83 -6.16
N TRP A 221 -22.52 -1.95 -6.74
CA TRP A 221 -23.89 -2.45 -6.53
C TRP A 221 -24.17 -2.84 -5.06
N LEU A 222 -23.25 -3.53 -4.39
CA LEU A 222 -23.37 -3.88 -2.96
C LEU A 222 -23.48 -2.65 -2.04
N SER A 223 -22.85 -1.53 -2.42
CA SER A 223 -22.96 -0.25 -1.72
C SER A 223 -24.31 0.47 -1.94
N GLY A 224 -25.13 -0.03 -2.87
CA GLY A 224 -26.47 0.50 -3.19
C GLY A 224 -26.49 1.55 -4.30
N TYR A 225 -25.41 1.70 -5.08
CA TYR A 225 -25.42 2.50 -6.31
C TYR A 225 -26.08 1.76 -7.48
N GLU A 226 -26.66 2.52 -8.39
CA GLU A 226 -27.09 2.04 -9.71
C GLU A 226 -25.89 1.91 -10.63
N LEU A 227 -25.81 0.79 -11.35
CA LEU A 227 -24.80 0.57 -12.38
C LEU A 227 -25.27 1.11 -13.75
N ALA A 228 -24.34 1.20 -14.70
CA ALA A 228 -24.73 1.24 -16.12
C ALA A 228 -25.47 -0.07 -16.47
N GLN A 229 -26.54 0.01 -17.26
CA GLN A 229 -27.38 -1.16 -17.56
C GLN A 229 -26.59 -2.32 -18.19
N SER A 230 -25.64 -2.02 -19.07
CA SER A 230 -24.71 -3.01 -19.64
C SER A 230 -23.94 -3.81 -18.60
N ASN A 231 -23.54 -3.16 -17.50
CA ASN A 231 -22.75 -3.78 -16.44
C ASN A 231 -23.68 -4.59 -15.52
N ALA A 232 -24.87 -4.05 -15.20
CA ALA A 232 -25.90 -4.79 -14.48
C ALA A 232 -26.31 -6.09 -15.21
N ASP A 233 -26.53 -6.02 -16.52
CA ASP A 233 -26.85 -7.16 -17.36
C ASP A 233 -25.70 -8.17 -17.41
N ALA A 234 -24.45 -7.70 -17.57
CA ALA A 234 -23.25 -8.56 -17.57
C ALA A 234 -23.02 -9.29 -16.23
N LEU A 235 -23.25 -8.62 -15.09
CA LEU A 235 -23.19 -9.28 -13.78
C LEU A 235 -24.44 -10.15 -13.50
N GLY A 236 -25.56 -9.88 -14.17
CA GLY A 236 -26.87 -10.49 -13.91
C GLY A 236 -27.52 -9.97 -12.63
N LEU A 237 -27.38 -8.67 -12.34
CA LEU A 237 -27.87 -8.01 -11.13
C LEU A 237 -29.05 -7.05 -11.45
N PRO A 238 -30.06 -6.95 -10.56
CA PRO A 238 -31.18 -6.05 -10.78
C PRO A 238 -30.76 -4.60 -10.57
N ASN A 239 -31.13 -3.73 -11.51
CA ASN A 239 -30.72 -2.33 -11.54
C ASN A 239 -31.89 -1.36 -11.81
N PRO A 240 -32.97 -1.39 -10.99
CA PRO A 240 -34.05 -0.42 -11.12
C PRO A 240 -33.57 0.95 -10.65
N SER A 241 -33.99 2.01 -11.33
CA SER A 241 -33.64 3.37 -10.91
C SER A 241 -34.44 3.81 -9.68
N LYS A 242 -33.74 4.42 -8.70
CA LYS A 242 -34.25 4.71 -7.36
C LYS A 242 -33.96 6.15 -6.94
N THR A 243 -34.92 6.77 -6.26
CA THR A 243 -34.67 8.02 -5.55
C THR A 243 -33.82 7.77 -4.30
N SER A 244 -33.25 8.83 -3.72
CA SER A 244 -32.52 8.73 -2.44
C SER A 244 -33.40 8.18 -1.31
N GLN A 245 -34.70 8.46 -1.33
CA GLN A 245 -35.67 7.96 -0.33
C GLN A 245 -35.91 6.45 -0.49
N ASP A 246 -36.03 5.96 -1.72
CA ASP A 246 -36.17 4.52 -1.98
C ASP A 246 -34.91 3.76 -1.52
N ARG A 247 -33.72 4.30 -1.79
CA ARG A 247 -32.45 3.73 -1.33
C ARG A 247 -32.37 3.69 0.19
N GLU A 248 -32.75 4.75 0.89
CA GLU A 248 -32.77 4.78 2.36
C GLU A 248 -33.79 3.79 2.96
N ALA A 249 -34.97 3.65 2.33
CA ALA A 249 -36.00 2.71 2.77
C ALA A 249 -35.56 1.24 2.64
N GLU A 250 -34.86 0.89 1.55
CA GLU A 250 -34.35 -0.46 1.33
C GLU A 250 -33.03 -0.77 2.06
N ALA A 251 -32.20 0.24 2.33
CA ALA A 251 -30.82 0.05 2.79
C ALA A 251 -30.70 -0.85 4.03
N LEU A 252 -31.57 -0.70 5.04
CA LEU A 252 -31.51 -1.54 6.24
C LEU A 252 -31.74 -3.02 5.92
N LYS A 253 -32.62 -3.35 4.98
CA LYS A 253 -32.83 -4.73 4.52
C LYS A 253 -31.59 -5.27 3.81
N ASN A 254 -31.01 -4.48 2.91
CA ASN A 254 -29.77 -4.86 2.21
C ASN A 254 -28.62 -5.09 3.19
N ILE A 255 -28.45 -4.20 4.18
CA ILE A 255 -27.48 -4.32 5.27
C ILE A 255 -27.71 -5.60 6.08
N GLN A 256 -28.95 -5.91 6.47
CA GLN A 256 -29.28 -7.16 7.17
C GLN A 256 -28.91 -8.39 6.33
N GLN A 257 -29.31 -8.43 5.06
CA GLN A 257 -29.03 -9.56 4.17
C GLN A 257 -27.51 -9.77 3.96
N ILE A 258 -26.76 -8.68 3.77
CA ILE A 258 -25.28 -8.70 3.71
C ILE A 258 -24.71 -9.21 5.04
N LEU A 259 -25.04 -8.58 6.17
CA LEU A 259 -24.46 -8.92 7.47
C LEU A 259 -24.80 -10.35 7.91
N ASN A 260 -26.02 -10.83 7.68
CA ASN A 260 -26.41 -12.22 7.98
C ASN A 260 -25.60 -13.22 7.12
N LEU A 261 -25.35 -12.90 5.84
CA LEU A 261 -24.58 -13.76 4.95
C LEU A 261 -23.08 -13.74 5.27
N VAL A 262 -22.45 -12.58 5.44
CA VAL A 262 -21.01 -12.52 5.75
C VAL A 262 -20.71 -13.03 7.18
N SER A 263 -21.60 -12.76 8.16
CA SER A 263 -21.44 -13.23 9.54
C SER A 263 -21.57 -14.74 9.69
N TYR A 264 -22.15 -15.44 8.71
CA TYR A 264 -22.14 -16.90 8.69
C TYR A 264 -20.72 -17.49 8.47
N TYR A 265 -19.88 -16.80 7.69
CA TYR A 265 -18.53 -17.28 7.39
C TYR A 265 -17.50 -16.82 8.42
N ASN A 266 -17.55 -15.54 8.85
CA ASN A 266 -16.62 -14.95 9.81
C ASN A 266 -17.35 -13.97 10.74
N PRO A 267 -16.98 -13.83 12.03
CA PRO A 267 -17.54 -12.78 12.89
C PRO A 267 -17.32 -11.39 12.27
N VAL A 268 -18.21 -10.43 12.53
CA VAL A 268 -18.07 -9.05 12.01
C VAL A 268 -17.95 -8.06 13.16
N VAL A 269 -16.95 -7.19 13.12
CA VAL A 269 -16.77 -6.07 14.04
C VAL A 269 -17.14 -4.77 13.33
N ILE A 270 -18.18 -4.09 13.80
CA ILE A 270 -18.67 -2.82 13.24
C ILE A 270 -18.33 -1.70 14.21
N CYS A 271 -17.52 -0.72 13.79
CA CYS A 271 -17.09 0.39 14.64
C CYS A 271 -17.70 1.71 14.18
N PHE A 272 -18.54 2.33 15.00
CA PHE A 272 -18.97 3.72 14.83
C PHE A 272 -18.05 4.62 15.66
N ASP A 273 -17.17 5.38 14.99
CA ASP A 273 -16.31 6.40 15.59
C ASP A 273 -16.81 7.81 15.24
N GLU A 274 -16.36 8.81 16.00
CA GLU A 274 -16.66 10.22 15.79
C GLU A 274 -18.17 10.55 15.76
N ILE A 275 -18.99 9.89 16.58
CA ILE A 275 -20.45 10.20 16.63
C ILE A 275 -20.73 11.58 17.25
N ASP A 276 -19.77 12.15 17.99
CA ASP A 276 -19.89 13.42 18.73
C ASP A 276 -19.79 14.69 17.84
N VAL A 277 -20.05 14.57 16.53
CA VAL A 277 -19.91 15.65 15.55
C VAL A 277 -20.95 16.75 15.79
N LYS A 278 -20.47 17.97 15.96
CA LYS A 278 -21.31 19.14 16.26
C LYS A 278 -22.01 19.66 14.99
N ASN A 279 -23.24 20.12 15.16
CA ASN A 279 -24.03 20.88 14.18
C ASN A 279 -24.60 20.08 12.99
N ALA A 280 -24.68 18.75 13.06
CA ALA A 280 -25.47 17.95 12.13
C ALA A 280 -26.76 17.46 12.81
N PHE A 281 -27.89 17.63 12.11
CA PHE A 281 -29.23 17.24 12.53
C PHE A 281 -29.99 16.65 11.35
N ASN A 282 -30.91 15.71 11.59
CA ASN A 282 -31.85 15.23 10.57
C ASN A 282 -33.07 16.18 10.45
N GLU A 283 -34.00 15.88 9.54
CA GLU A 283 -35.23 16.68 9.34
C GLU A 283 -36.13 16.74 10.60
N ASP A 284 -36.09 15.72 11.47
CA ASP A 284 -36.80 15.72 12.77
C ASP A 284 -36.09 16.54 13.86
N GLY A 285 -34.92 17.11 13.57
CA GLY A 285 -34.10 17.85 14.54
C GLY A 285 -33.31 16.94 15.51
N LEU A 286 -33.18 15.64 15.23
CA LEU A 286 -32.36 14.73 16.00
C LEU A 286 -30.86 14.91 15.65
N PRO A 287 -29.97 15.06 16.64
CA PRO A 287 -28.53 15.16 16.41
C PRO A 287 -27.91 13.81 16.07
N THR A 288 -26.74 13.85 15.44
CA THR A 288 -25.93 12.70 14.99
C THR A 288 -25.91 11.52 15.96
N GLU A 289 -25.57 11.75 17.24
CA GLU A 289 -25.45 10.69 18.22
C GLU A 289 -26.75 9.91 18.49
N LEU A 290 -27.92 10.56 18.37
CA LEU A 290 -29.21 9.90 18.53
C LEU A 290 -29.62 9.12 17.28
N VAL A 291 -29.31 9.67 16.09
CA VAL A 291 -29.55 8.99 14.80
C VAL A 291 -28.70 7.72 14.69
N ILE A 292 -27.42 7.77 15.08
CA ILE A 292 -26.54 6.59 15.11
C ILE A 292 -26.95 5.61 16.21
N ALA A 293 -27.41 6.10 17.37
CA ALA A 293 -27.93 5.24 18.44
C ALA A 293 -29.15 4.42 18.00
N ASP A 294 -30.10 5.03 17.29
CA ASP A 294 -31.25 4.33 16.68
C ASP A 294 -30.80 3.33 15.61
N LEU A 295 -29.83 3.68 14.75
CA LEU A 295 -29.26 2.73 13.78
C LEU A 295 -28.62 1.52 14.48
N VAL A 296 -27.80 1.72 15.51
CA VAL A 296 -27.17 0.63 16.28
C VAL A 296 -28.23 -0.26 16.93
N LYS A 297 -29.28 0.33 17.53
CA LYS A 297 -30.41 -0.42 18.08
C LYS A 297 -31.12 -1.24 16.99
N ARG A 298 -31.45 -0.64 15.85
CA ARG A 298 -32.10 -1.36 14.73
C ARG A 298 -31.25 -2.52 14.23
N LEU A 299 -29.95 -2.32 14.03
CA LEU A 299 -29.03 -3.39 13.64
C LEU A 299 -29.03 -4.51 14.67
N HIS A 300 -28.92 -4.18 15.97
CA HIS A 300 -28.98 -5.18 17.03
C HIS A 300 -30.31 -5.96 17.03
N ASP A 301 -31.45 -5.28 16.92
CA ASP A 301 -32.78 -5.90 17.05
C ASP A 301 -33.25 -6.65 15.78
N THR A 302 -32.54 -6.53 14.64
CA THR A 302 -33.00 -7.07 13.35
C THR A 302 -32.03 -8.01 12.63
N LEU A 303 -30.78 -8.13 13.09
CA LEU A 303 -29.84 -9.14 12.58
C LEU A 303 -30.27 -10.55 13.00
N GLU A 304 -29.96 -11.56 12.18
CA GLU A 304 -30.48 -12.91 12.39
C GLU A 304 -29.80 -13.59 13.60
N HIS A 305 -30.61 -13.87 14.61
CA HIS A 305 -30.24 -14.71 15.75
C HIS A 305 -30.21 -16.19 15.33
N SER A 306 -29.17 -16.56 14.56
CA SER A 306 -28.96 -17.91 14.04
C SER A 306 -27.80 -18.60 14.77
N GLU A 307 -28.01 -19.78 15.34
CA GLU A 307 -26.94 -20.56 16.01
C GLU A 307 -25.75 -20.84 15.07
N LEU A 308 -26.04 -20.95 13.77
CA LEU A 308 -25.09 -21.16 12.69
C LEU A 308 -24.23 -19.92 12.36
N SER A 309 -24.62 -18.71 12.79
CA SER A 309 -23.83 -17.50 12.56
C SER A 309 -22.58 -17.47 13.45
N ARG A 310 -21.48 -16.89 12.94
CA ARG A 310 -20.29 -16.52 13.72
C ARG A 310 -20.46 -15.17 14.44
N GLY A 311 -21.53 -14.44 14.14
CA GLY A 311 -22.02 -13.31 14.91
C GLY A 311 -21.41 -11.94 14.58
N VAL A 312 -21.90 -10.92 15.29
CA VAL A 312 -21.60 -9.51 15.05
C VAL A 312 -21.36 -8.78 16.37
N VAL A 313 -20.28 -7.99 16.44
CA VAL A 313 -19.91 -7.11 17.55
C VAL A 313 -20.00 -5.66 17.08
N ILE A 314 -20.89 -4.87 17.68
CA ILE A 314 -21.05 -3.45 17.35
C ILE A 314 -20.35 -2.60 18.43
N ILE A 315 -19.36 -1.79 18.03
CA ILE A 315 -18.61 -0.89 18.90
C ILE A 315 -19.07 0.53 18.60
N THR A 316 -19.54 1.25 19.62
CA THR A 316 -19.92 2.67 19.49
C THR A 316 -19.02 3.53 20.37
N VAL A 317 -18.30 4.47 19.76
CA VAL A 317 -17.21 5.21 20.38
C VAL A 317 -17.56 6.69 20.50
N MET A 318 -17.58 7.22 21.73
CA MET A 318 -18.17 8.53 22.03
C MET A 318 -17.46 9.29 23.17
N LEU A 319 -17.84 10.55 23.41
CA LEU A 319 -17.44 11.30 24.60
C LEU A 319 -18.22 10.79 25.84
N PRO A 320 -17.63 10.83 27.06
CA PRO A 320 -18.33 10.44 28.28
C PRO A 320 -19.63 11.23 28.52
N VAL A 321 -19.67 12.51 28.15
CA VAL A 321 -20.87 13.36 28.27
C VAL A 321 -21.98 12.95 27.32
N THR A 322 -21.65 12.46 26.12
CA THR A 322 -22.62 11.95 25.15
C THR A 322 -23.27 10.67 25.66
N TRP A 323 -22.48 9.77 26.26
CA TRP A 323 -23.05 8.61 26.94
C TRP A 323 -23.97 9.01 28.08
N THR A 324 -23.51 9.85 29.03
CA THR A 324 -24.24 10.11 30.26
C THR A 324 -25.47 11.00 30.10
N GLN A 325 -25.43 12.02 29.23
CA GLN A 325 -26.45 13.06 29.11
C GLN A 325 -27.36 12.92 27.88
N LYS A 326 -27.07 11.96 26.99
CA LYS A 326 -27.86 11.76 25.76
C LYS A 326 -28.26 10.31 25.57
N ILE A 327 -27.28 9.42 25.43
CA ILE A 327 -27.57 8.02 25.14
C ILE A 327 -28.23 7.34 26.33
N ASN A 328 -27.60 7.35 27.51
CA ASN A 328 -28.06 6.60 28.68
C ASN A 328 -29.39 7.12 29.29
N GLU A 329 -29.84 8.31 28.90
CA GLU A 329 -31.13 8.89 29.32
C GLU A 329 -32.32 8.40 28.47
N ILE A 330 -32.07 7.79 27.30
CA ILE A 330 -33.14 7.25 26.44
C ILE A 330 -33.85 6.07 27.15
N GLN A 331 -35.18 6.13 27.22
CA GLN A 331 -36.00 5.21 28.01
C GLN A 331 -36.45 3.94 27.26
N ASP A 332 -36.12 3.80 25.97
CA ASP A 332 -36.68 2.78 25.07
C ASP A 332 -35.80 1.50 24.92
N GLY A 333 -34.83 1.33 25.80
CA GLY A 333 -33.87 0.22 25.76
C GLY A 333 -32.65 0.43 24.84
N THR A 334 -32.56 1.54 24.11
CA THR A 334 -31.37 1.90 23.31
C THR A 334 -30.04 1.78 24.07
N PRO A 335 -29.90 2.21 25.35
CA PRO A 335 -28.64 2.08 26.09
C PRO A 335 -28.19 0.62 26.28
N ASP A 336 -29.15 -0.26 26.55
CA ASP A 336 -28.94 -1.70 26.73
C ASP A 336 -28.60 -2.39 25.39
N ARG A 337 -28.95 -1.78 24.26
CA ARG A 337 -28.59 -2.22 22.90
C ARG A 337 -27.26 -1.69 22.38
N ILE A 338 -26.78 -0.57 22.88
CA ILE A 338 -25.46 0.00 22.52
C ILE A 338 -24.33 -0.59 23.41
N SER A 339 -24.67 -1.05 24.61
CA SER A 339 -23.71 -1.53 25.60
C SER A 339 -24.14 -2.86 26.24
N LYS A 340 -24.52 -3.82 25.39
CA LYS A 340 -25.04 -5.14 25.83
C LYS A 340 -23.99 -5.98 26.54
N TYR A 341 -22.79 -6.08 25.97
CA TYR A 341 -21.72 -6.95 26.46
C TYR A 341 -21.32 -6.65 27.91
N THR A 342 -21.40 -5.38 28.31
CA THR A 342 -21.03 -4.87 29.63
C THR A 342 -22.24 -4.51 30.51
N GLY A 343 -23.47 -4.78 30.06
CA GLY A 343 -24.70 -4.52 30.82
C GLY A 343 -24.93 -3.03 31.10
N ARG A 344 -25.07 -2.22 30.04
CA ARG A 344 -25.33 -0.77 30.09
C ARG A 344 -24.19 0.06 30.73
N LYS A 345 -22.96 -0.46 30.74
CA LYS A 345 -21.77 0.24 31.28
C LYS A 345 -20.72 0.45 30.19
N PRO A 346 -20.37 1.68 29.81
CA PRO A 346 -19.36 1.90 28.80
C PRO A 346 -17.98 1.52 29.32
N ILE A 347 -17.06 1.21 28.41
CA ILE A 347 -15.65 0.99 28.73
C ILE A 347 -14.92 2.31 28.59
N ASP A 348 -14.52 2.90 29.72
CA ASP A 348 -13.70 4.11 29.73
C ASP A 348 -12.27 3.83 29.27
N LEU A 349 -11.76 4.66 28.35
CA LEU A 349 -10.34 4.70 28.01
C LEU A 349 -9.57 5.56 29.01
N ARG A 350 -8.32 5.17 29.27
CA ARG A 350 -7.43 5.77 30.24
C ARG A 350 -6.52 6.81 29.60
N TYR A 351 -6.30 7.89 30.34
CA TYR A 351 -5.21 8.82 30.10
C TYR A 351 -3.85 8.14 30.29
N ILE A 352 -2.82 8.64 29.60
CA ILE A 352 -1.48 8.07 29.65
C ILE A 352 -0.86 8.26 31.04
N ASP A 353 -0.13 7.28 31.56
CA ASP A 353 0.73 7.42 32.74
C ASP A 353 2.20 7.56 32.36
N SER A 354 3.02 7.84 33.38
CA SER A 354 4.48 7.83 33.32
C SER A 354 5.08 6.62 32.59
N GLU A 355 4.61 5.39 32.83
CA GLU A 355 5.12 4.21 32.12
C GLU A 355 4.68 4.19 30.66
N SER A 356 3.37 4.33 30.41
CA SER A 356 2.82 4.31 29.04
C SER A 356 3.38 5.45 28.17
N LEU A 357 3.77 6.58 28.77
CA LEU A 357 4.40 7.71 28.07
C LEU A 357 5.85 7.41 27.69
N VAL A 358 6.63 6.81 28.58
CA VAL A 358 7.98 6.34 28.25
C VAL A 358 7.92 5.26 27.18
N GLU A 359 6.95 4.34 27.25
CA GLU A 359 6.71 3.32 26.21
C GLU A 359 6.33 3.97 24.87
N LEU A 360 5.40 4.94 24.86
CA LEU A 360 5.00 5.69 23.65
C LEU A 360 6.19 6.40 23.00
N VAL A 361 6.94 7.18 23.78
CA VAL A 361 8.10 7.93 23.28
C VAL A 361 9.19 6.98 22.77
N THR A 362 9.43 5.87 23.47
CA THR A 362 10.35 4.82 23.02
C THR A 362 9.94 4.23 21.68
N LEU A 363 8.65 3.94 21.45
CA LEU A 363 8.17 3.39 20.18
C LEU A 363 8.33 4.40 19.02
N TRP A 364 7.91 5.66 19.21
CA TRP A 364 8.05 6.71 18.20
C TRP A 364 9.51 6.98 17.83
N LEU A 365 10.41 6.98 18.83
CA LEU A 365 11.84 7.17 18.61
C LEU A 365 12.51 5.93 18.02
N ASN A 366 12.09 4.73 18.40
CA ASN A 366 12.60 3.50 17.81
C ASN A 366 12.37 3.49 16.29
N ASP A 367 11.17 3.82 15.84
CA ASP A 367 10.85 3.87 14.41
C ASP A 367 11.69 4.95 13.70
N PHE A 368 11.81 6.14 14.29
CA PHE A 368 12.66 7.23 13.78
C PHE A 368 14.13 6.81 13.62
N TYR A 369 14.74 6.29 14.68
CA TYR A 369 16.15 5.87 14.66
C TYR A 369 16.40 4.63 13.80
N THR A 370 15.45 3.68 13.74
CA THR A 370 15.54 2.51 12.84
C THR A 370 15.51 2.94 11.37
N ILE A 371 14.65 3.89 11.00
CA ILE A 371 14.59 4.45 9.64
C ILE A 371 15.89 5.18 9.29
N SER A 372 16.53 5.84 10.26
CA SER A 372 17.82 6.51 10.06
C SER A 372 19.05 5.60 10.18
N ASN A 373 18.88 4.30 10.46
CA ASN A 373 19.96 3.36 10.80
C ASN A 373 20.90 3.85 11.93
N LEU A 374 20.33 4.52 12.95
CA LEU A 374 21.06 5.12 14.07
C LEU A 374 20.79 4.38 15.39
N LEU A 375 21.83 4.28 16.22
CA LEU A 375 21.76 3.74 17.57
C LEU A 375 21.90 4.91 18.58
N PRO A 376 20.81 5.39 19.19
CA PRO A 376 20.85 6.53 20.10
C PRO A 376 21.52 6.18 21.44
N PRO A 377 22.04 7.17 22.20
CA PRO A 377 22.66 6.93 23.51
C PRO A 377 21.75 6.26 24.53
N ASN A 378 20.44 6.49 24.43
CA ASN A 378 19.41 5.80 25.19
C ASN A 378 18.09 5.80 24.39
N LYS A 379 17.13 4.95 24.81
CA LYS A 379 15.87 4.71 24.09
C LYS A 379 14.93 5.92 23.98
N VAL A 380 15.11 6.95 24.81
CA VAL A 380 14.29 8.16 24.82
C VAL A 380 15.05 9.43 24.41
N TYR A 381 16.30 9.32 23.97
CA TYR A 381 17.10 10.47 23.53
C TYR A 381 16.39 11.25 22.41
N PRO A 382 16.33 12.59 22.42
CA PRO A 382 17.03 13.55 23.29
C PRO A 382 16.38 13.83 24.66
N PHE A 383 15.26 13.19 25.00
CA PHE A 383 14.61 13.39 26.29
C PHE A 383 15.35 12.70 27.43
N GLU A 384 15.07 13.12 28.67
CA GLU A 384 15.39 12.38 29.88
C GLU A 384 14.15 11.61 30.36
N GLU A 385 14.32 10.33 30.71
CA GLU A 385 13.21 9.47 31.15
C GLU A 385 12.52 10.01 32.42
N SER A 386 13.29 10.66 33.31
CA SER A 386 12.79 11.38 34.50
C SER A 386 11.76 12.45 34.15
N ILE A 387 12.02 13.26 33.12
CA ILE A 387 11.15 14.35 32.67
C ILE A 387 9.86 13.78 32.05
N LEU A 388 9.98 12.75 31.22
CA LEU A 388 8.82 12.04 30.65
C LEU A 388 7.94 11.46 31.77
N ARG A 389 8.56 10.79 32.75
CA ARG A 389 7.85 10.21 33.90
C ARG A 389 7.15 11.27 34.73
N GLU A 390 7.76 12.42 34.96
CA GLU A 390 7.15 13.54 35.68
C GLU A 390 5.95 14.11 34.93
N TYR A 391 6.09 14.39 33.63
CA TYR A 391 4.99 14.87 32.79
C TYR A 391 3.81 13.87 32.75
N GLY A 392 4.10 12.56 32.67
CA GLY A 392 3.10 11.50 32.71
C GLY A 392 2.31 11.39 34.03
N LYS A 393 2.80 11.93 35.15
CA LYS A 393 2.02 12.03 36.40
C LYS A 393 0.81 12.96 36.25
N GLY A 394 0.90 13.95 35.36
CA GLY A 394 -0.19 14.86 35.03
C GLY A 394 -1.37 14.21 34.29
N ARG A 395 -1.26 12.92 33.93
CA ARG A 395 -2.27 12.16 33.17
C ARG A 395 -2.73 12.89 31.89
N PRO A 396 -1.81 13.31 30.99
CA PRO A 396 -2.19 13.96 29.75
C PRO A 396 -2.94 12.99 28.81
N THR A 397 -3.64 13.54 27.83
CA THR A 397 -4.12 12.76 26.68
C THR A 397 -2.94 12.37 25.78
N VAL A 398 -3.11 11.35 24.94
CA VAL A 398 -2.08 10.93 23.97
C VAL A 398 -1.70 12.09 23.03
N ARG A 399 -2.70 12.90 22.62
CA ARG A 399 -2.47 14.09 21.78
C ARG A 399 -1.64 15.17 22.49
N GLU A 400 -1.93 15.45 23.76
CA GLU A 400 -1.16 16.44 24.55
C GLU A 400 0.28 15.95 24.79
N ALA A 401 0.46 14.67 25.08
CA ALA A 401 1.77 14.05 25.22
C ALA A 401 2.62 14.15 23.94
N LEU A 402 2.06 13.78 22.79
CA LEU A 402 2.78 13.85 21.50
C LEU A 402 3.08 15.31 21.11
N LYS A 403 2.15 16.24 21.36
CA LYS A 403 2.39 17.69 21.18
C LYS A 403 3.55 18.17 22.06
N TRP A 404 3.57 17.82 23.34
CA TRP A 404 4.65 18.19 24.25
C TRP A 404 5.99 17.61 23.79
N CYS A 405 6.01 16.37 23.29
CA CYS A 405 7.21 15.77 22.71
C CYS A 405 7.69 16.57 21.49
N ALA A 406 6.79 16.96 20.58
CA ALA A 406 7.15 17.78 19.41
C ALA A 406 7.75 19.15 19.80
N GLU A 407 7.23 19.80 20.83
CA GLU A 407 7.74 21.10 21.31
C GLU A 407 9.13 20.99 21.98
N ASN A 408 9.45 19.83 22.56
CA ASN A 408 10.67 19.60 23.36
C ASN A 408 11.72 18.69 22.69
N PHE A 409 11.44 18.11 21.52
CA PHE A 409 12.38 17.28 20.75
C PHE A 409 13.48 18.12 20.10
N LYS A 410 14.53 18.44 20.88
CA LYS A 410 15.64 19.32 20.48
C LYS A 410 16.93 18.87 21.15
N VAL A 411 18.05 18.96 20.44
CA VAL A 411 19.40 18.86 21.00
C VAL A 411 19.98 20.25 21.26
N LYS A 412 20.85 20.37 22.27
CA LYS A 412 21.70 21.56 22.43
C LYS A 412 22.73 21.50 21.31
N GLY A 413 22.69 22.46 20.39
CA GLY A 413 23.39 22.34 19.10
C GLY A 413 24.91 22.40 19.23
N ASP A 414 25.58 21.46 18.56
CA ASP A 414 27.04 21.45 18.37
C ASP A 414 27.44 22.23 17.11
N ILE A 415 28.71 22.66 17.08
CA ILE A 415 29.26 23.58 16.09
C ILE A 415 29.77 22.80 14.87
N LEU A 416 29.31 23.14 13.66
CA LEU A 416 29.89 22.60 12.42
C LEU A 416 31.36 23.05 12.27
N PRO A 417 32.27 22.20 11.74
CA PRO A 417 33.64 22.60 11.43
C PRO A 417 33.71 23.83 10.52
N GLN A 418 34.80 24.59 10.62
CA GLN A 418 34.99 25.78 9.79
C GLN A 418 35.47 25.45 8.37
N ASP A 419 36.14 24.30 8.17
CA ASP A 419 36.65 23.89 6.86
C ASP A 419 35.53 23.31 5.97
N PRO A 420 35.30 23.86 4.77
CA PRO A 420 34.41 23.26 3.77
C PRO A 420 34.77 21.81 3.42
N PHE A 421 36.05 21.42 3.40
CA PHE A 421 36.43 20.06 3.04
C PHE A 421 36.05 19.05 4.14
N GLU A 422 36.37 19.32 5.41
CA GLU A 422 35.89 18.50 6.54
C GLU A 422 34.36 18.37 6.56
N ARG A 423 33.61 19.44 6.24
CA ARG A 423 32.15 19.38 6.14
C ARG A 423 31.66 18.49 5.00
N PHE A 424 32.35 18.50 3.86
CA PHE A 424 32.08 17.58 2.75
C PHE A 424 32.41 16.13 3.11
N GLU A 425 33.54 15.86 3.78
CA GLU A 425 33.88 14.51 4.25
C GLU A 425 32.84 13.97 5.25
N ILE A 426 32.35 14.81 6.17
CA ILE A 426 31.25 14.46 7.09
C ILE A 426 29.97 14.17 6.31
N ALA A 427 29.60 14.98 5.32
CA ALA A 427 28.42 14.76 4.49
C ALA A 427 28.53 13.45 3.68
N PHE A 428 29.66 13.24 3.01
CA PHE A 428 29.89 12.05 2.17
C PHE A 428 29.98 10.77 2.99
N LYS A 429 30.58 10.81 4.18
CA LYS A 429 30.54 9.69 5.12
C LYS A 429 29.10 9.38 5.55
N LYS A 430 28.31 10.39 5.90
CA LYS A 430 26.91 10.22 6.32
C LYS A 430 26.05 9.60 5.21
N GLU A 431 26.07 10.14 3.99
CA GLU A 431 25.31 9.60 2.86
C GLU A 431 25.74 8.16 2.52
N LYS A 432 27.05 7.88 2.54
CA LYS A 432 27.58 6.52 2.32
C LYS A 432 27.09 5.51 3.36
N GLU A 433 26.90 5.93 4.62
CA GLU A 433 26.36 5.12 5.72
C GLU A 433 24.82 4.92 5.64
N VAL A 434 24.10 5.62 4.75
CA VAL A 434 22.68 5.37 4.52
C VAL A 434 22.49 4.06 3.74
N GLU A 435 21.78 3.11 4.35
CA GLU A 435 21.32 1.88 3.69
C GLU A 435 19.91 2.08 3.11
N ILE A 436 19.82 2.58 1.88
CA ILE A 436 18.57 2.51 1.12
C ILE A 436 18.49 1.13 0.46
N LEU A 437 17.43 0.39 0.77
CA LEU A 437 17.11 -0.86 0.08
C LEU A 437 16.69 -0.56 -1.36
N ASP A 438 17.33 -1.25 -2.30
CA ASP A 438 17.00 -1.32 -3.72
C ASP A 438 17.03 0.02 -4.52
N TYR A 439 18.21 0.63 -4.61
CA TYR A 439 18.48 1.74 -5.53
C TYR A 439 18.22 1.40 -7.02
N LEU A 440 18.08 0.11 -7.38
CA LEU A 440 17.87 -0.36 -8.77
C LEU A 440 16.38 -0.59 -9.10
N ASP A 441 15.47 -0.39 -8.14
CA ASP A 441 14.00 -0.35 -8.36
C ASP A 441 13.65 0.70 -9.44
N GLU A 442 12.63 0.41 -10.26
CA GLU A 442 12.16 1.31 -11.32
C GLU A 442 11.67 2.66 -10.79
N LYS A 443 11.24 2.73 -9.52
CA LYS A 443 10.88 3.98 -8.82
C LYS A 443 12.05 4.94 -8.69
N ASN A 444 13.29 4.43 -8.66
CA ASN A 444 14.52 5.19 -8.50
C ASN A 444 15.14 5.62 -9.86
N ASN A 445 14.49 5.32 -11.00
CA ASN A 445 15.01 5.65 -12.32
C ASN A 445 15.35 7.14 -12.50
N SER A 446 14.51 8.05 -12.00
CA SER A 446 14.78 9.50 -12.04
C SER A 446 15.95 9.91 -11.15
N LEU A 447 16.11 9.28 -9.98
CA LEU A 447 17.23 9.54 -9.07
C LEU A 447 18.57 9.12 -9.69
N ILE A 448 18.61 7.95 -10.35
CA ILE A 448 19.80 7.48 -11.09
C ILE A 448 20.12 8.44 -12.23
N VAL A 449 19.12 8.89 -13.00
CA VAL A 449 19.28 9.87 -14.09
C VAL A 449 19.89 11.17 -13.58
N ASP A 450 19.33 11.73 -12.51
CA ASP A 450 19.81 13.00 -11.95
C ASP A 450 21.23 12.86 -11.38
N ALA A 451 21.52 11.74 -10.70
CA ALA A 451 22.84 11.44 -10.15
C ALA A 451 23.92 11.29 -11.24
N LEU A 452 23.63 10.53 -12.31
CA LEU A 452 24.52 10.42 -13.47
C LEU A 452 24.74 11.76 -14.16
N ARG A 453 23.67 12.54 -14.36
CA ARG A 453 23.75 13.87 -14.98
C ARG A 453 24.61 14.82 -14.14
N PHE A 454 24.42 14.85 -12.83
CA PHE A 454 25.25 15.62 -11.90
C PHE A 454 26.70 15.16 -11.97
N ALA A 455 26.96 13.86 -11.94
CA ALA A 455 28.32 13.32 -11.98
C ALA A 455 29.07 13.65 -13.29
N PHE A 456 28.41 13.64 -14.45
CA PHE A 456 29.01 14.11 -15.69
C PHE A 456 29.22 15.64 -15.71
N GLN A 457 28.40 16.43 -15.01
CA GLN A 457 28.61 17.87 -14.88
C GLN A 457 29.86 18.20 -14.06
N THR A 458 30.22 17.41 -13.04
CA THR A 458 31.47 17.64 -12.26
C THR A 458 32.74 17.29 -13.04
N LEU A 459 32.60 16.54 -14.15
CA LEU A 459 33.68 16.19 -15.08
C LEU A 459 33.81 17.15 -16.28
N LYS A 460 32.97 18.19 -16.38
CA LYS A 460 33.01 19.16 -17.48
C LYS A 460 34.36 19.87 -17.55
N GLY A 461 34.99 19.87 -18.73
CA GLY A 461 36.31 20.45 -18.98
C GLY A 461 37.50 19.62 -18.48
N GLN A 462 37.27 18.45 -17.89
CA GLN A 462 38.34 17.53 -17.45
C GLN A 462 38.81 16.63 -18.60
N ILE A 463 40.09 16.24 -18.55
CA ILE A 463 40.68 15.23 -19.42
C ILE A 463 40.72 13.89 -18.68
N LEU A 464 40.09 12.87 -19.26
CA LEU A 464 39.95 11.53 -18.72
C LEU A 464 40.81 10.55 -19.52
N ASP A 465 41.65 9.82 -18.80
CA ASP A 465 42.46 8.70 -19.27
C ASP A 465 42.23 7.53 -18.31
N GLY A 466 42.05 6.31 -18.82
CA GLY A 466 41.74 5.16 -17.97
C GLY A 466 41.52 3.85 -18.72
N GLU A 467 41.30 2.77 -17.96
CA GLU A 467 40.95 1.43 -18.47
C GLU A 467 39.64 0.98 -17.79
N THR A 468 38.66 0.50 -18.56
CA THR A 468 37.31 0.15 -18.06
C THR A 468 37.25 -1.24 -17.44
N SER A 469 36.09 -1.57 -16.85
CA SER A 469 35.84 -2.91 -16.29
C SER A 469 35.86 -4.02 -17.35
N THR A 470 35.58 -3.66 -18.61
CA THR A 470 35.65 -4.50 -19.81
C THR A 470 37.02 -4.51 -20.50
N GLY A 471 38.01 -3.76 -19.99
CA GLY A 471 39.38 -3.72 -20.50
C GLY A 471 39.63 -2.74 -21.64
N GLU A 472 38.69 -1.84 -21.91
CA GLU A 472 38.83 -0.81 -22.94
C GLU A 472 39.54 0.45 -22.43
N LYS A 473 40.22 1.18 -23.33
CA LYS A 473 41.03 2.35 -22.96
C LYS A 473 40.40 3.65 -23.42
N LEU A 474 40.21 4.55 -22.47
CA LEU A 474 39.87 5.95 -22.70
C LEU A 474 41.18 6.71 -22.91
N GLU A 475 41.33 7.37 -24.06
CA GLU A 475 42.53 8.12 -24.41
C GLU A 475 42.20 9.59 -24.68
N GLN A 476 42.51 10.46 -23.70
CA GLN A 476 42.30 11.91 -23.75
C GLN A 476 40.84 12.33 -23.98
N VAL A 477 39.90 11.62 -23.36
CA VAL A 477 38.46 11.93 -23.44
C VAL A 477 38.17 13.21 -22.67
N THR A 478 37.64 14.22 -23.36
CA THR A 478 37.28 15.51 -22.76
C THR A 478 35.77 15.74 -22.87
N ILE A 479 35.09 15.97 -21.75
CA ILE A 479 33.67 16.32 -21.72
C ILE A 479 33.53 17.84 -21.90
N GLU A 480 32.93 18.26 -23.02
CA GLU A 480 32.69 19.68 -23.31
C GLU A 480 31.36 20.17 -22.71
N ASP A 481 30.29 19.35 -22.73
CA ASP A 481 29.02 19.71 -22.11
C ASP A 481 28.10 18.52 -21.81
N VAL A 482 27.09 18.74 -20.95
CA VAL A 482 26.04 17.78 -20.59
C VAL A 482 24.67 18.46 -20.77
N VAL A 483 24.05 18.23 -21.92
CA VAL A 483 22.88 18.98 -22.39
C VAL A 483 21.61 18.13 -22.44
N GLU A 484 20.45 18.78 -22.51
CA GLU A 484 19.18 18.10 -22.74
C GLU A 484 19.02 17.67 -24.21
N ILE A 485 18.20 16.65 -24.44
CA ILE A 485 17.93 16.11 -25.78
C ILE A 485 16.81 16.91 -26.46
N GLU A 486 17.11 17.44 -27.65
CA GLU A 486 16.15 18.06 -28.56
C GLU A 486 15.97 17.19 -29.82
N PRO A 487 14.78 17.19 -30.46
CA PRO A 487 13.57 17.92 -30.09
C PRO A 487 12.78 17.23 -28.96
N LYS A 488 12.52 17.97 -27.87
CA LYS A 488 11.81 17.46 -26.67
C LYS A 488 10.47 16.80 -26.98
N SER A 489 9.73 17.32 -27.96
CA SER A 489 8.41 16.79 -28.38
C SER A 489 8.48 15.37 -28.95
N LYS A 490 9.57 14.98 -29.62
CA LYS A 490 9.78 13.61 -30.10
C LYS A 490 10.42 12.71 -29.04
N ASN A 491 11.35 13.27 -28.26
CA ASN A 491 12.06 12.54 -27.22
C ASN A 491 11.13 12.11 -26.07
N GLN A 492 10.19 12.97 -25.66
CA GLN A 492 9.27 12.72 -24.51
C GLN A 492 10.00 12.32 -23.20
N GLY A 493 11.27 12.69 -23.03
CA GLY A 493 12.09 12.40 -21.85
C GLY A 493 12.78 11.03 -21.81
N TRP A 494 12.65 10.22 -22.87
CA TRP A 494 13.16 8.84 -22.90
C TRP A 494 14.69 8.72 -23.04
N ILE A 495 15.32 9.57 -23.86
CA ILE A 495 16.76 9.83 -23.78
C ILE A 495 16.93 10.96 -22.76
N ASN A 496 17.59 10.67 -21.65
CA ASN A 496 17.53 11.52 -20.47
C ASN A 496 18.43 12.75 -20.60
N PHE A 497 19.64 12.57 -21.15
CA PHE A 497 20.58 13.65 -21.45
C PHE A 497 21.56 13.25 -22.56
N LYS A 498 22.30 14.24 -23.06
CA LYS A 498 23.34 14.09 -24.08
C LYS A 498 24.69 14.56 -23.52
N ILE A 499 25.69 13.68 -23.56
CA ILE A 499 27.09 14.04 -23.28
C ILE A 499 27.72 14.48 -24.60
N VAL A 500 28.32 15.66 -24.63
CA VAL A 500 29.08 16.18 -25.78
C VAL A 500 30.55 16.26 -25.36
N GLY A 501 31.43 15.67 -26.17
CA GLY A 501 32.85 15.64 -25.85
C GLY A 501 33.73 15.33 -27.05
N LYS A 502 35.03 15.21 -26.80
CA LYS A 502 36.05 14.87 -27.79
C LYS A 502 36.94 13.75 -27.32
N GLU A 503 37.30 12.87 -28.24
CA GLU A 503 38.36 11.87 -28.08
C GLU A 503 39.29 11.98 -29.30
N LYS A 504 40.59 12.22 -29.10
CA LYS A 504 41.59 12.38 -30.19
C LYS A 504 41.09 13.33 -31.30
N ASP A 505 40.62 14.51 -30.90
CA ASP A 505 39.99 15.56 -31.73
C ASP A 505 38.68 15.18 -32.46
N LYS A 506 38.17 13.95 -32.33
CA LYS A 506 36.86 13.56 -32.86
C LYS A 506 35.76 13.90 -31.87
N ILE A 507 34.76 14.65 -32.33
CA ILE A 507 33.57 14.98 -31.52
C ILE A 507 32.67 13.75 -31.41
N PHE A 508 32.32 13.38 -30.18
CA PHE A 508 31.26 12.41 -29.89
C PHE A 508 30.06 13.10 -29.22
N LYS A 509 28.89 12.49 -29.39
CA LYS A 509 27.63 12.90 -28.77
C LYS A 509 26.88 11.65 -28.30
N ILE A 510 26.97 11.32 -27.01
CA ILE A 510 26.36 10.11 -26.44
C ILE A 510 24.98 10.46 -25.91
N GLY A 511 23.93 9.85 -26.44
CA GLY A 511 22.60 9.87 -25.84
C GLY A 511 22.50 8.80 -24.76
N VAL A 512 22.18 9.17 -23.53
CA VAL A 512 22.10 8.25 -22.40
C VAL A 512 20.64 8.01 -22.01
N SER A 513 20.24 6.74 -21.92
CA SER A 513 18.92 6.30 -21.43
C SER A 513 19.08 5.31 -20.28
N VAL A 514 18.68 5.73 -19.07
CA VAL A 514 18.48 4.84 -17.93
C VAL A 514 17.06 4.30 -17.99
N LEU A 515 16.91 2.98 -18.15
CA LEU A 515 15.62 2.31 -18.24
C LEU A 515 15.57 1.13 -17.27
N GLN A 516 15.03 1.32 -16.07
CA GLN A 516 14.86 0.28 -15.04
C GLN A 516 13.45 -0.35 -15.00
N TYR A 517 12.54 0.06 -15.88
CA TYR A 517 11.16 -0.44 -15.92
C TYR A 517 11.07 -1.96 -16.07
N SER A 518 10.14 -2.57 -15.33
CA SER A 518 9.86 -4.02 -15.28
C SER A 518 9.08 -4.56 -16.48
N HIS A 519 8.47 -3.70 -17.30
CA HIS A 519 7.58 -4.10 -18.40
C HIS A 519 8.07 -3.63 -19.78
N GLY A 520 8.01 -4.52 -20.77
CA GLY A 520 8.59 -4.32 -22.10
C GLY A 520 8.11 -3.08 -22.85
N ARG A 521 6.86 -2.65 -22.65
CA ARG A 521 6.32 -1.46 -23.32
C ARG A 521 7.08 -0.16 -23.00
N ALA A 522 7.56 0.02 -21.77
CA ALA A 522 8.34 1.21 -21.40
C ALA A 522 9.80 1.08 -21.86
N VAL A 523 10.39 -0.10 -21.74
CA VAL A 523 11.75 -0.36 -22.24
C VAL A 523 11.80 -0.15 -23.76
N GLY A 524 10.85 -0.72 -24.50
CA GLY A 524 10.70 -0.52 -25.94
C GLY A 524 10.54 0.96 -26.31
N ALA A 525 9.69 1.71 -25.59
CA ALA A 525 9.48 3.14 -25.80
C ALA A 525 10.76 3.99 -25.66
N GLY A 526 11.67 3.60 -24.77
CA GLY A 526 12.99 4.22 -24.67
C GLY A 526 13.94 3.76 -25.77
N MET A 527 14.02 2.45 -26.00
CA MET A 527 14.96 1.83 -26.93
C MET A 527 14.77 2.27 -28.39
N TRP A 528 13.53 2.37 -28.89
CA TRP A 528 13.32 2.79 -30.29
C TRP A 528 13.74 4.25 -30.53
N ARG A 529 13.76 5.09 -29.49
CA ARG A 529 14.26 6.47 -29.57
C ARG A 529 15.79 6.53 -29.46
N LEU A 530 16.38 5.67 -28.65
CA LEU A 530 17.84 5.63 -28.46
C LEU A 530 18.60 5.29 -29.75
N ILE A 531 17.97 4.55 -30.68
CA ILE A 531 18.51 4.23 -32.02
C ILE A 531 18.28 5.33 -33.08
N GLU A 532 17.54 6.40 -32.78
CA GLU A 532 17.17 7.47 -33.72
C GLU A 532 18.25 8.59 -33.81
N TYR A 533 19.49 8.18 -34.12
CA TYR A 533 20.68 9.04 -34.01
C TYR A 533 20.57 10.39 -34.75
N LYS A 534 20.03 10.38 -35.97
CA LYS A 534 19.82 11.60 -36.79
C LYS A 534 18.76 12.53 -36.20
N THR A 535 17.75 11.99 -35.51
CA THR A 535 16.64 12.78 -34.96
C THR A 535 17.06 13.56 -33.72
N PHE A 536 17.99 13.01 -32.92
CA PHE A 536 18.42 13.59 -31.63
C PHE A 536 19.84 14.16 -31.63
N ASP A 537 20.52 14.16 -32.79
CA ASP A 537 21.88 14.63 -32.98
C ASP A 537 22.85 13.94 -31.98
N ILE A 538 22.82 12.60 -31.97
CA ILE A 538 23.75 11.74 -31.23
C ILE A 538 24.59 10.92 -32.22
N THR A 539 25.84 10.64 -31.84
CA THR A 539 26.74 9.74 -32.58
C THR A 539 26.73 8.32 -32.01
N ARG A 540 26.24 8.15 -30.77
CA ARG A 540 26.14 6.87 -30.06
C ARG A 540 24.96 6.89 -29.09
N GLY A 541 24.23 5.79 -28.97
CA GLY A 541 23.25 5.55 -27.91
C GLY A 541 23.84 4.64 -26.82
N CYS A 542 23.59 4.96 -25.55
CA CYS A 542 24.00 4.17 -24.40
C CYS A 542 22.78 3.83 -23.53
N LEU A 543 22.43 2.55 -23.47
CA LEU A 543 21.45 2.00 -22.56
C LEU A 543 22.15 1.67 -21.24
N VAL A 544 21.67 2.26 -20.15
CA VAL A 544 22.12 1.97 -18.78
C VAL A 544 21.02 1.19 -18.07
N ARG A 545 21.20 -0.13 -17.91
CA ARG A 545 20.19 -1.02 -17.31
C ARG A 545 20.86 -2.21 -16.61
N SER A 546 20.29 -2.63 -15.48
CA SER A 546 20.81 -3.77 -14.70
C SER A 546 20.46 -5.09 -15.40
N LYS A 547 21.41 -6.02 -15.49
CA LYS A 547 21.25 -7.32 -16.19
C LYS A 547 20.66 -8.43 -15.30
N ASN A 548 20.10 -8.06 -14.15
CA ASN A 548 19.41 -8.95 -13.19
C ASN A 548 18.23 -9.69 -13.85
N LYS A 549 17.88 -10.91 -13.40
CA LYS A 549 16.76 -11.70 -13.96
C LYS A 549 15.44 -10.93 -14.10
N GLU A 550 15.10 -10.11 -13.11
CA GLU A 550 13.88 -9.28 -13.09
C GLU A 550 13.91 -8.09 -14.06
N LYS A 551 15.09 -7.77 -14.60
CA LYS A 551 15.34 -6.65 -15.51
C LYS A 551 15.87 -7.12 -16.87
N MET A 552 15.97 -8.43 -17.13
CA MET A 552 16.33 -8.94 -18.46
C MET A 552 15.36 -8.43 -19.53
N ILE A 553 15.88 -8.24 -20.75
CA ILE A 553 15.06 -7.93 -21.93
C ILE A 553 14.74 -9.27 -22.59
N PHE A 554 13.49 -9.72 -22.45
CA PHE A 554 13.04 -11.00 -22.97
C PHE A 554 12.97 -10.99 -24.50
N LYS A 555 13.27 -12.13 -25.14
CA LYS A 555 13.29 -12.31 -26.61
C LYS A 555 11.93 -11.98 -27.28
N ASN A 556 10.82 -12.10 -26.54
CA ASN A 556 9.47 -11.82 -27.02
C ASN A 556 9.05 -10.34 -26.87
N TRP A 557 9.94 -9.43 -26.46
CA TRP A 557 9.65 -8.00 -26.39
C TRP A 557 10.27 -7.26 -27.58
N ASP A 558 9.54 -6.31 -28.20
CA ASP A 558 10.06 -5.41 -29.25
C ASP A 558 11.42 -4.75 -28.89
N SER A 559 11.64 -4.51 -27.59
CA SER A 559 12.90 -3.98 -27.06
C SER A 559 14.13 -4.86 -27.31
N TYR A 560 13.96 -6.16 -27.55
CA TYR A 560 15.05 -7.08 -27.85
C TYR A 560 15.64 -6.79 -29.24
N GLU A 561 14.78 -6.60 -30.25
CA GLU A 561 15.22 -6.20 -31.60
C GLU A 561 15.84 -4.80 -31.61
N TYR A 562 15.30 -3.85 -30.83
CA TYR A 562 15.93 -2.54 -30.67
C TYR A 562 17.29 -2.60 -29.94
N LEU A 563 17.45 -3.50 -28.96
CA LEU A 563 18.73 -3.73 -28.28
C LEU A 563 19.77 -4.33 -29.24
N LYS A 564 19.36 -5.35 -29.99
CA LYS A 564 20.17 -5.97 -31.03
C LYS A 564 20.65 -4.93 -32.04
N LYS A 565 19.72 -4.12 -32.57
CA LYS A 565 20.04 -3.03 -33.50
C LYS A 565 20.95 -1.96 -32.92
N LEU A 566 20.73 -1.55 -31.66
CA LEU A 566 21.60 -0.59 -30.98
C LEU A 566 23.05 -1.07 -30.94
N VAL A 567 23.25 -2.34 -30.55
CA VAL A 567 24.57 -2.90 -30.28
C VAL A 567 25.27 -3.43 -31.54
N GLU A 568 24.58 -4.22 -32.36
CA GLU A 568 25.15 -4.90 -33.54
C GLU A 568 25.24 -3.99 -34.79
N GLU A 569 24.26 -3.09 -35.01
CA GLU A 569 24.23 -2.25 -36.23
C GLU A 569 24.75 -0.82 -36.01
N LEU A 570 24.48 -0.22 -34.85
CA LEU A 570 24.65 1.23 -34.62
C LEU A 570 25.82 1.60 -33.71
N GLY A 571 26.62 0.62 -33.26
CA GLY A 571 27.76 0.86 -32.37
C GLY A 571 27.36 1.55 -31.05
N GLY A 572 26.13 1.32 -30.60
CA GLY A 572 25.63 1.69 -29.29
C GLY A 572 25.92 0.62 -28.25
N GLU A 573 25.61 0.91 -26.99
CA GLU A 573 26.08 0.11 -25.86
C GLU A 573 24.97 -0.22 -24.87
N HIS A 574 25.11 -1.37 -24.19
CA HIS A 574 24.27 -1.80 -23.07
C HIS A 574 25.15 -1.99 -21.82
N VAL A 575 25.31 -0.90 -21.09
CA VAL A 575 26.06 -0.82 -19.84
C VAL A 575 25.24 -1.44 -18.72
N ASP A 576 25.84 -2.40 -18.01
CA ASP A 576 25.22 -3.04 -16.84
C ASP A 576 25.21 -2.08 -15.65
N LEU A 577 24.03 -1.72 -15.15
CA LEU A 577 23.91 -0.83 -13.99
C LEU A 577 24.09 -1.62 -12.70
N LYS A 578 25.31 -1.62 -12.16
CA LYS A 578 25.65 -2.24 -10.87
C LYS A 578 25.46 -1.29 -9.69
N LEU A 579 25.05 -1.85 -8.55
CA LEU A 579 24.68 -1.11 -7.35
C LEU A 579 25.87 -0.36 -6.70
N ASP A 580 27.01 -1.03 -6.62
CA ASP A 580 28.27 -0.55 -6.05
C ASP A 580 28.93 0.55 -6.90
N GLU A 581 28.69 0.55 -8.21
CA GLU A 581 29.17 1.58 -9.13
C GLU A 581 28.27 2.82 -9.11
N VAL A 582 26.94 2.67 -9.02
CA VAL A 582 26.00 3.81 -9.01
C VAL A 582 25.84 4.47 -7.64
N LYS A 583 25.88 3.72 -6.53
CA LYS A 583 25.63 4.28 -5.19
C LYS A 583 26.50 5.52 -4.87
N PRO A 584 27.83 5.54 -5.08
CA PRO A 584 28.65 6.72 -4.78
C PRO A 584 28.22 7.99 -5.55
N LEU A 585 27.59 7.85 -6.72
CA LEU A 585 27.09 8.97 -7.50
C LEU A 585 25.76 9.51 -6.95
N ILE A 586 24.91 8.62 -6.44
CA ILE A 586 23.67 8.98 -5.75
C ILE A 586 23.99 9.66 -4.42
N ASP A 587 24.95 9.13 -3.65
CA ASP A 587 25.44 9.73 -2.40
C ASP A 587 25.91 11.18 -2.64
N LEU A 588 26.73 11.42 -3.67
CA LEU A 588 27.16 12.76 -4.09
C LEU A 588 25.99 13.70 -4.44
N TYR A 589 25.00 13.19 -5.17
CA TYR A 589 23.84 13.99 -5.56
C TYR A 589 22.91 14.32 -4.37
N SER A 590 22.83 13.45 -3.36
CA SER A 590 22.17 13.74 -2.09
C SER A 590 22.84 14.88 -1.34
N ILE A 591 24.19 14.92 -1.27
CA ILE A 591 24.91 16.06 -0.69
C ILE A 591 24.60 17.35 -1.45
N TYR A 592 24.58 17.31 -2.79
CA TYR A 592 24.23 18.48 -3.60
C TYR A 592 22.82 19.02 -3.29
N LYS A 593 21.84 18.14 -3.06
CA LYS A 593 20.49 18.53 -2.58
C LYS A 593 20.48 19.09 -1.16
N GLN A 594 21.38 18.64 -0.29
CA GLN A 594 21.48 19.05 1.12
C GLN A 594 22.54 20.14 1.38
N ARG A 595 23.12 20.76 0.34
CA ARG A 595 24.31 21.62 0.46
C ARG A 595 24.19 22.77 1.47
N ASP A 596 22.99 23.33 1.64
CA ASP A 596 22.70 24.37 2.64
C ASP A 596 22.88 23.88 4.09
N LEU A 597 22.57 22.60 4.37
CA LEU A 597 22.75 21.98 5.69
C LEU A 597 24.23 21.89 6.08
N TYR A 598 25.08 21.62 5.09
CA TYR A 598 26.53 21.48 5.24
C TYR A 598 27.29 22.79 4.93
N GLN A 599 26.59 23.86 4.58
CA GLN A 599 27.13 25.17 4.19
C GLN A 599 28.18 25.07 3.06
N LEU A 600 27.92 24.20 2.08
CA LEU A 600 28.74 24.00 0.89
C LEU A 600 28.14 24.77 -0.29
N ASN A 601 29.00 25.38 -1.13
CA ASN A 601 28.56 25.99 -2.38
C ASN A 601 28.74 25.03 -3.58
N ASP A 602 28.17 25.39 -4.72
CA ASP A 602 28.18 24.55 -5.94
C ASP A 602 29.60 24.30 -6.47
N GLU A 603 30.51 25.27 -6.34
CA GLU A 603 31.90 25.21 -6.80
C GLU A 603 32.72 24.22 -5.95
N GLN A 604 32.59 24.30 -4.62
CA GLN A 604 33.19 23.37 -3.66
C GLN A 604 32.70 21.94 -3.88
N LEU A 605 31.40 21.75 -4.14
CA LEU A 605 30.84 20.43 -4.43
C LEU A 605 31.34 19.85 -5.76
N GLN A 606 31.53 20.69 -6.78
CA GLN A 606 32.15 20.26 -8.04
C GLN A 606 33.62 19.87 -7.84
N GLU A 607 34.39 20.64 -7.07
CA GLU A 607 35.79 20.34 -6.78
C GLU A 607 35.94 19.05 -5.96
N PHE A 608 35.24 18.94 -4.82
CA PHE A 608 35.42 17.84 -3.88
C PHE A 608 34.84 16.50 -4.35
N SER A 609 33.94 16.51 -5.33
CA SER A 609 33.38 15.29 -5.94
C SER A 609 34.23 14.67 -7.05
N GLN A 610 35.14 15.44 -7.68
CA GLN A 610 35.98 14.99 -8.80
C GLN A 610 36.79 13.70 -8.51
N PRO A 611 37.41 13.49 -7.32
CA PRO A 611 38.15 12.26 -7.05
C PRO A 611 37.30 10.98 -7.12
N ILE A 612 35.99 11.10 -6.86
CA ILE A 612 35.02 10.00 -6.91
C ILE A 612 34.50 9.81 -8.34
N THR A 613 34.09 10.89 -9.02
CA THR A 613 33.51 10.78 -10.37
C THR A 613 34.55 10.42 -11.43
N ARG A 614 35.80 10.94 -11.31
CA ARG A 614 36.88 10.65 -12.28
C ARG A 614 37.26 9.18 -12.36
N ASN A 615 37.09 8.43 -11.27
CA ASN A 615 37.50 7.03 -11.13
C ASN A 615 36.31 6.06 -11.05
N ASN A 616 35.08 6.54 -11.32
CA ASN A 616 33.88 5.72 -11.19
C ASN A 616 33.72 4.75 -12.39
N PRO A 617 33.67 3.42 -12.19
CA PRO A 617 33.64 2.47 -13.30
C PRO A 617 32.47 2.66 -14.27
N LEU A 618 31.27 2.96 -13.76
CA LEU A 618 30.07 3.17 -14.57
C LEU A 618 30.19 4.40 -15.48
N LEU A 619 30.78 5.50 -14.99
CA LEU A 619 31.01 6.68 -15.82
C LEU A 619 32.06 6.45 -16.90
N LEU A 620 33.09 5.65 -16.60
CA LEU A 620 34.12 5.27 -17.58
C LEU A 620 33.56 4.31 -18.65
N GLU A 621 32.74 3.34 -18.25
CA GLU A 621 32.06 2.40 -19.17
C GLU A 621 31.07 3.14 -20.10
N ILE A 622 30.28 4.10 -19.58
CA ILE A 622 29.41 4.93 -20.44
C ILE A 622 30.21 5.72 -21.50
N LEU A 623 31.50 6.02 -21.23
CA LEU A 623 32.37 6.76 -22.14
C LEU A 623 33.20 5.87 -23.10
N SER A 624 33.38 4.58 -22.84
CA SER A 624 34.19 3.67 -23.69
C SER A 624 33.51 3.31 -25.02
N ASN A 625 34.01 2.30 -25.74
CA ASN A 625 33.36 1.72 -26.91
C ASN A 625 32.54 0.46 -26.51
N PRO A 626 31.71 -0.11 -27.40
CA PRO A 626 30.73 -1.15 -27.03
C PRO A 626 31.24 -2.60 -27.15
N SER A 627 30.79 -3.46 -26.23
CA SER A 627 31.30 -4.84 -26.03
C SER A 627 30.46 -6.03 -26.59
N GLY A 628 29.17 -5.88 -26.91
CA GLY A 628 28.52 -6.73 -27.93
C GLY A 628 27.78 -8.05 -27.61
N GLN A 629 27.17 -8.31 -26.42
CA GLN A 629 26.57 -9.65 -26.09
C GLN A 629 25.19 -9.61 -25.34
N ILE A 630 24.35 -10.67 -25.48
CA ILE A 630 22.97 -10.82 -24.91
C ILE A 630 22.59 -12.32 -24.64
N ASP A 631 21.89 -12.66 -23.53
CA ASP A 631 21.43 -14.03 -23.10
C ASP A 631 19.91 -14.10 -22.68
N GLY A 632 19.26 -15.30 -22.52
CA GLY A 632 17.88 -15.48 -21.96
C GLY A 632 17.25 -16.92 -22.06
N ASP A 633 16.05 -17.21 -21.46
CA ASP A 633 15.04 -18.32 -21.76
C ASP A 633 13.80 -18.47 -20.74
N THR A 634 12.72 -19.25 -21.06
CA THR A 634 11.33 -19.32 -20.41
C THR A 634 10.52 -20.67 -20.59
N ILE A 635 9.24 -20.86 -20.09
CA ILE A 635 8.03 -21.68 -20.60
C ILE A 635 6.92 -22.12 -19.53
N GLU A 636 5.68 -22.55 -19.95
CA GLU A 636 4.36 -22.74 -19.20
C GLU A 636 3.61 -24.16 -19.26
N GLU A 637 2.27 -24.19 -18.96
CA GLU A 637 1.14 -25.16 -19.27
C GLU A 637 0.60 -26.28 -18.29
N ASP A 638 -0.44 -27.08 -18.68
CA ASP A 638 -1.86 -26.83 -18.25
C ASP A 638 -2.94 -28.01 -18.09
N THR A 639 -4.21 -27.67 -17.74
CA THR A 639 -5.53 -28.37 -18.03
C THR A 639 -6.14 -29.32 -16.94
N ILE A 640 -7.45 -29.72 -16.80
CA ILE A 640 -8.81 -29.37 -17.36
C ILE A 640 -10.02 -29.97 -16.55
N GLU A 641 -11.26 -29.43 -16.64
CA GLU A 641 -12.43 -30.17 -17.22
C GLU A 641 -13.28 -31.24 -16.43
N GLY A 642 -13.04 -31.57 -15.17
CA GLY A 642 -13.44 -32.88 -14.56
C GLY A 642 -14.90 -33.14 -14.08
N GLU A 643 -15.29 -33.05 -12.79
CA GLU A 643 -14.66 -32.33 -11.67
C GLU A 643 -14.30 -30.95 -12.21
N GLU A 644 -15.32 -30.24 -12.71
CA GLU A 644 -15.14 -29.29 -13.81
C GLU A 644 -14.83 -27.91 -13.25
N LEU A 645 -15.86 -27.32 -12.66
CA LEU A 645 -15.73 -26.26 -11.67
C LEU A 645 -14.63 -26.55 -10.63
N LEU A 646 -14.45 -27.81 -10.20
CA LEU A 646 -13.44 -28.13 -9.18
C LEU A 646 -12.01 -28.19 -9.76
N ASN A 647 -11.78 -28.91 -10.86
CA ASN A 647 -10.46 -29.05 -11.49
C ASN A 647 -10.10 -27.84 -12.34
N ASP A 648 -11.02 -26.98 -12.76
CA ASP A 648 -10.67 -25.67 -13.33
C ASP A 648 -10.22 -24.72 -12.22
N PHE A 649 -10.86 -24.78 -11.05
CA PHE A 649 -10.36 -24.05 -9.89
C PHE A 649 -9.13 -24.72 -9.24
N LEU A 650 -8.79 -25.99 -9.51
CA LEU A 650 -7.55 -26.66 -9.03
C LEU A 650 -6.40 -26.65 -10.05
N ASN A 651 -6.72 -26.77 -11.34
CA ASN A 651 -5.86 -26.85 -12.54
C ASN A 651 -6.42 -25.89 -13.62
N PRO A 652 -6.28 -24.56 -13.41
CA PRO A 652 -6.95 -23.51 -14.20
C PRO A 652 -6.40 -23.39 -15.62
N SER A 653 -7.24 -23.65 -16.63
CA SER A 653 -6.71 -23.80 -17.98
C SER A 653 -6.15 -22.50 -18.61
N ILE A 654 -4.82 -22.42 -18.71
CA ILE A 654 -4.05 -21.66 -19.70
C ILE A 654 -4.49 -22.11 -21.09
N ILE A 655 -4.95 -21.15 -21.89
CA ILE A 655 -5.18 -21.37 -23.31
C ILE A 655 -4.03 -20.65 -24.01
N GLU A 656 -2.97 -21.37 -24.39
CA GLU A 656 -2.16 -20.91 -25.52
C GLU A 656 -3.09 -20.84 -26.75
N GLU A 657 -3.00 -19.74 -27.51
CA GLU A 657 -3.64 -19.65 -28.82
C GLU A 657 -2.92 -20.62 -29.77
N THR A 658 -3.41 -21.85 -29.87
CA THR A 658 -2.98 -22.78 -30.93
C THR A 658 -3.38 -22.20 -32.28
N ASP A 659 -2.37 -21.80 -33.05
CA ASP A 659 -2.50 -21.25 -34.39
C ASP A 659 -3.04 -22.34 -35.34
N ASP A 660 -4.34 -22.29 -35.64
CA ASP A 660 -5.03 -23.18 -36.60
C ASP A 660 -4.51 -22.94 -38.03
N SER A 661 -3.31 -23.44 -38.34
CA SER A 661 -2.65 -23.23 -39.63
C SER A 661 -1.92 -24.47 -40.21
N ASP A 662 -2.38 -25.68 -39.91
CA ASP A 662 -1.91 -26.90 -40.60
C ASP A 662 -3.00 -28.00 -40.72
N ASP A 663 -4.07 -27.77 -41.51
CA ASP A 663 -4.86 -28.84 -42.17
C ASP A 663 -5.82 -28.34 -43.29
N LEU A 664 -5.28 -27.73 -44.35
CA LEU A 664 -6.07 -27.27 -45.52
C LEU A 664 -5.55 -27.76 -46.89
N THR A 665 -4.74 -28.82 -46.93
CA THR A 665 -4.17 -29.38 -48.17
C THR A 665 -4.91 -30.57 -48.77
N GLU A 666 -5.98 -31.10 -48.15
CA GLU A 666 -6.73 -32.28 -48.65
C GLU A 666 -8.10 -32.00 -49.32
N LEU A 667 -8.43 -30.74 -49.67
CA LEU A 667 -9.74 -30.40 -50.29
C LEU A 667 -9.68 -29.82 -51.73
N TYR A 668 -8.63 -30.17 -52.49
CA TYR A 668 -8.62 -30.02 -53.96
C TYR A 668 -8.23 -31.32 -54.67
N ASN A 669 -9.20 -32.25 -54.76
CA ASN A 669 -9.32 -33.29 -55.79
C ASN A 669 -10.80 -33.59 -56.05
#